data_AF-A0A5B6TEH2-F1
#
_entry.id   AF-A0A5B6TEH2-F1
#
_cell.length_a   1.000
_cell.length_b   1.000
_cell.length_c   1.000
_cell.angle_alpha   90.00
_cell.angle_beta   90.00
_cell.angle_gamma   90.00
#
_symmetry.space_group_name_H-M   'P 1'
#
loop_
_entity.id
_entity.type
_entity.pdbx_description
1 polymer ?
#
loop_
_entity_poly.entity_id
_entity_poly.type
_entity_poly.pdbx_seq_one_letter_code
_entity_poly.pdbx_strand_id
1 'polypeptide(L)'
;MKKKFNQHLKQRGVIGTAKRFKQCLDENGLDYTVKQIFKPIDKNQNGIVVEQHSTLEETKIVVESNTPQRIVPRPTALRKYPFNALDTILELRLPECKGVFIQAPVIDWEVPLFQRPQHMSIAMADAGYLVFYISSNVYDIVDGFIEVYPNLFVTNRTDLPFILEGAYVSVYSTSSAYTTANLSDIRKKNKIIYEYIDHIDPQISGMATETLEKQFNYFNDETVDIVAISGRALIEDFKGKVSDDKIVYVPNGVEFEHYQSLIQYNEVLPALLEPIVAKQKPIVGYFGALAPWLWYDLIDKVTLNMPEYEFIFIGPDYYGGVERLPTRENVHYLGTIDYKTLPHYAKYFDVAIIPFSPGQIAKTTSPLKLFEYFALQKPVVVTSEMQECVAFKEVLSGDSAENFIRQINNAYLLSKDQQFKKDLLARALENSWKMRAKALSKRILQEGPSFAKTTLPLKELVGGVNNRLIVHVVNGIDSTYLESRAFKVAQRLIKSKYTYVFYDVSPDARLGEYVLGEGIYLASSIETIISVNKNFTYIIDKNGVDSIENGISDVKINKGLVVFQYEGESLLNANSLVNRLISDELNIVITISRQATEIVKTVRNYNYCEIIERHNDANISALKLKAIIEFNHYDYTSAQLEEVQNEILDIYRKDDPTIVSYYELAYKEAEKNYWYPVLDWIDSLGEVKSAIDIGAAYGTLLLYAMKRYPINKSVVIDPVGYMSKTYIERYNIGFYTKDIEKDNFSDLGKFDLVLFTEVLEHLNFYPVSTLLKIKSLLSPKGKLIISTPDSQEWGITTKYYNSLEEVPVFNNQVQPWIDDHIWQYSFDEFIKVIGEAGFEVLDVGFSKGGIARHTCLLLQAK
;
A
#
# COMPACT_ATOMS: atom_id res chain seq x y z
N MET A 1 -1.95 41.04 -10.84
CA MET A 1 -2.46 40.13 -9.78
C MET A 1 -2.23 38.66 -10.08
N LYS A 2 -2.68 38.10 -11.22
CA LYS A 2 -2.56 36.66 -11.56
C LYS A 2 -1.13 36.08 -11.48
N LYS A 3 -0.10 36.81 -11.93
CA LYS A 3 1.32 36.40 -11.82
C LYS A 3 1.81 36.33 -10.36
N LYS A 4 1.47 37.33 -9.53
CA LYS A 4 1.76 37.35 -8.08
C LYS A 4 1.00 36.24 -7.33
N PHE A 5 -0.25 35.97 -7.72
CA PHE A 5 -1.07 34.89 -7.17
C PHE A 5 -0.45 33.52 -7.43
N ASN A 6 -0.06 33.23 -8.68
CA ASN A 6 0.57 31.96 -9.05
C ASN A 6 1.95 31.77 -8.39
N GLN A 7 2.72 32.84 -8.21
CA GLN A 7 4.00 32.80 -7.51
C GLN A 7 3.82 32.49 -6.02
N HIS A 8 2.80 33.05 -5.35
CA HIS A 8 2.46 32.71 -3.98
C HIS A 8 1.89 31.30 -3.84
N LEU A 9 1.09 30.84 -4.80
CA LEU A 9 0.55 29.47 -4.81
C LEU A 9 1.67 28.43 -4.89
N LYS A 10 2.70 28.68 -5.70
CA LYS A 10 3.90 27.82 -5.78
C LYS A 10 4.75 27.83 -4.50
N GLN A 11 4.84 28.95 -3.80
CA GLN A 11 5.70 29.10 -2.62
C GLN A 11 5.04 28.61 -1.32
N ARG A 12 3.71 28.63 -1.23
CA ARG A 12 3.00 28.45 0.05
C ARG A 12 1.78 27.52 -0.04
N GLY A 13 1.54 26.92 -1.19
CA GLY A 13 0.39 26.05 -1.44
C GLY A 13 -0.96 26.78 -1.49
N VAL A 14 -2.00 26.01 -1.80
CA VAL A 14 -3.38 26.50 -2.00
C VAL A 14 -3.96 27.12 -0.73
N ILE A 15 -3.73 26.48 0.42
CA ILE A 15 -4.30 26.90 1.72
C ILE A 15 -3.67 28.22 2.19
N GLY A 16 -2.34 28.36 2.04
CA GLY A 16 -1.63 29.61 2.41
C GLY A 16 -2.06 30.81 1.56
N THR A 17 -2.36 30.58 0.29
CA THR A 17 -2.84 31.63 -0.63
C THR A 17 -4.31 31.98 -0.37
N ALA A 18 -5.16 31.00 -0.07
CA ALA A 18 -6.56 31.21 0.30
C ALA A 18 -6.72 32.07 1.55
N LYS A 19 -5.92 31.81 2.60
CA LYS A 19 -5.97 32.58 3.86
C LYS A 19 -5.64 34.07 3.67
N ARG A 20 -4.61 34.38 2.86
CA ARG A 20 -4.24 35.78 2.57
C ARG A 20 -5.20 36.49 1.62
N PHE A 21 -5.79 35.77 0.67
CA PHE A 21 -6.80 36.36 -0.20
C PHE A 21 -8.06 36.71 0.60
N LYS A 22 -8.49 35.83 1.52
CA LYS A 22 -9.54 36.15 2.49
C LYS A 22 -9.18 37.35 3.37
N GLN A 23 -7.96 37.37 3.93
CA GLN A 23 -7.48 38.51 4.73
C GLN A 23 -7.53 39.85 3.95
N CYS A 24 -7.13 39.84 2.67
CA CYS A 24 -7.20 41.02 1.81
C CYS A 24 -8.64 41.46 1.52
N LEU A 25 -9.58 40.51 1.37
CA LEU A 25 -10.99 40.81 1.19
C LEU A 25 -11.61 41.38 2.48
N ASP A 26 -11.27 40.81 3.63
CA ASP A 26 -11.69 41.28 4.96
C ASP A 26 -11.17 42.72 5.22
N GLU A 27 -9.90 43.01 4.90
CA GLU A 27 -9.28 44.34 5.01
C GLU A 27 -9.91 45.40 4.09
N ASN A 28 -10.61 44.99 3.03
CA ASN A 28 -11.34 45.87 2.11
C ASN A 28 -12.86 45.85 2.33
N GLY A 29 -13.35 45.24 3.42
CA GLY A 29 -14.77 45.20 3.78
C GLY A 29 -15.63 44.34 2.85
N LEU A 30 -15.03 43.37 2.14
CA LEU A 30 -15.72 42.47 1.21
C LEU A 30 -15.94 41.11 1.89
N ASP A 31 -17.17 40.86 2.35
CA ASP A 31 -17.53 39.64 3.08
C ASP A 31 -17.71 38.43 2.13
N TYR A 32 -16.69 37.58 2.05
CA TYR A 32 -16.69 36.35 1.25
C TYR A 32 -16.27 35.13 2.09
N THR A 33 -17.00 34.03 1.93
CA THR A 33 -16.61 32.72 2.48
C THR A 33 -15.54 32.05 1.62
N VAL A 34 -14.70 31.19 2.22
CA VAL A 34 -13.69 30.41 1.48
C VAL A 34 -14.35 29.58 0.37
N LYS A 35 -15.58 29.07 0.60
CA LYS A 35 -16.39 28.38 -0.43
C LYS A 35 -16.77 29.28 -1.62
N GLN A 36 -16.99 30.59 -1.41
CA GLN A 36 -17.31 31.54 -2.49
C GLN A 36 -16.06 31.95 -3.28
N ILE A 37 -14.89 32.00 -2.64
CA ILE A 37 -13.60 32.25 -3.31
C ILE A 37 -13.25 31.11 -4.31
N PHE A 38 -13.73 29.89 -4.03
CA PHE A 38 -13.44 28.68 -4.82
C PHE A 38 -14.68 28.06 -5.48
N LYS A 39 -15.76 28.83 -5.71
CA LYS A 39 -16.94 28.29 -6.39
C LYS A 39 -16.58 27.92 -7.85
N PRO A 40 -16.91 26.72 -8.33
CA PRO A 40 -16.84 26.41 -9.76
C PRO A 40 -17.74 27.37 -10.53
N ILE A 41 -17.30 27.81 -11.71
CA ILE A 41 -18.17 28.56 -12.63
C ILE A 41 -19.29 27.61 -13.06
N ASP A 42 -20.52 27.94 -12.69
CA ASP A 42 -21.71 27.18 -13.05
C ASP A 42 -21.96 27.32 -14.56
N LYS A 43 -21.90 26.22 -15.31
CA LYS A 43 -22.03 26.21 -16.78
C LYS A 43 -23.48 26.35 -17.29
N ASN A 44 -24.45 26.62 -16.41
CA ASN A 44 -25.88 26.53 -16.73
C ASN A 44 -26.63 27.88 -16.87
N GLN A 45 -25.94 28.98 -17.19
CA GLN A 45 -26.60 30.18 -17.71
C GLN A 45 -26.27 30.35 -19.20
N ASN A 46 -27.00 29.64 -20.05
CA ASN A 46 -27.41 30.09 -21.38
C ASN A 46 -28.37 29.04 -21.94
N GLY A 47 -29.67 29.35 -21.88
CA GLY A 47 -30.73 28.48 -22.33
C GLY A 47 -30.69 28.25 -23.84
N ILE A 48 -30.94 27.00 -24.24
CA ILE A 48 -31.53 26.67 -25.54
C ILE A 48 -32.50 25.51 -25.29
N VAL A 49 -33.78 25.77 -25.58
CA VAL A 49 -34.87 24.80 -25.64
C VAL A 49 -34.65 23.92 -26.87
N VAL A 50 -34.75 22.59 -26.73
CA VAL A 50 -34.79 21.67 -27.87
C VAL A 50 -36.14 20.96 -27.86
N GLU A 51 -36.97 21.28 -28.85
CA GLU A 51 -38.23 20.61 -29.16
C GLU A 51 -37.98 19.16 -29.61
N GLN A 52 -38.88 18.28 -29.20
CA GLN A 52 -38.91 16.88 -29.64
C GLN A 52 -39.45 16.80 -31.07
N HIS A 53 -38.70 16.13 -31.96
CA HIS A 53 -39.31 15.40 -33.07
C HIS A 53 -38.67 14.03 -33.26
N SER A 54 -39.56 13.07 -33.41
CA SER A 54 -39.41 11.63 -33.67
C SER A 54 -38.89 11.32 -35.07
N THR A 55 -37.94 10.37 -35.20
CA THR A 55 -38.06 9.05 -35.88
C THR A 55 -36.71 8.55 -36.45
N LEU A 56 -36.34 7.33 -36.02
CA LEU A 56 -35.66 6.20 -36.70
C LEU A 56 -34.41 6.36 -37.61
N GLU A 57 -33.46 5.45 -37.32
CA GLU A 57 -32.41 4.83 -38.15
C GLU A 57 -31.01 5.47 -38.30
N GLU A 58 -30.00 4.58 -38.23
CA GLU A 58 -28.54 4.74 -38.40
C GLU A 58 -27.71 5.38 -37.27
N THR A 59 -27.25 4.56 -36.32
CA THR A 59 -26.26 4.98 -35.32
C THR A 59 -24.85 5.03 -35.94
N LYS A 60 -24.51 6.16 -36.56
CA LYS A 60 -23.11 6.64 -36.67
C LYS A 60 -22.61 6.99 -35.27
N ILE A 61 -21.50 6.37 -34.84
CA ILE A 61 -20.79 6.75 -33.62
C ILE A 61 -20.13 8.12 -33.88
N VAL A 62 -20.74 9.19 -33.37
CA VAL A 62 -20.11 10.51 -33.28
C VAL A 62 -19.30 10.53 -31.98
N VAL A 63 -17.98 10.71 -32.12
CA VAL A 63 -17.07 10.95 -31.00
C VAL A 63 -17.26 12.39 -30.55
N GLU A 64 -18.03 12.61 -29.49
CA GLU A 64 -18.06 13.91 -28.82
C GLU A 64 -16.82 14.10 -27.95
N SER A 65 -16.09 15.17 -28.25
CA SER A 65 -14.82 15.53 -27.65
C SER A 65 -14.96 16.25 -26.31
N ASN A 66 -14.21 15.75 -25.33
CA ASN A 66 -13.52 16.44 -24.24
C ASN A 66 -14.33 17.27 -23.22
N THR A 67 -14.43 16.69 -22.02
CA THR A 67 -14.11 17.43 -20.79
C THR A 67 -12.83 16.80 -20.19
N PRO A 68 -11.80 17.59 -19.79
CA PRO A 68 -10.60 17.01 -19.18
C PRO A 68 -11.00 16.41 -17.83
N GLN A 69 -11.00 15.08 -17.73
CA GLN A 69 -11.07 14.43 -16.43
C GLN A 69 -9.81 14.80 -15.66
N ARG A 70 -10.03 15.31 -14.45
CA ARG A 70 -9.00 15.60 -13.45
C ARG A 70 -8.16 14.33 -13.27
N ILE A 71 -6.84 14.49 -13.23
CA ILE A 71 -5.90 13.45 -12.82
C ILE A 71 -6.45 12.79 -11.55
N VAL A 72 -6.81 11.52 -11.65
CA VAL A 72 -6.96 10.67 -10.47
C VAL A 72 -5.55 10.12 -10.25
N PRO A 73 -4.76 10.63 -9.28
CA PRO A 73 -3.59 9.89 -8.85
C PRO A 73 -4.05 8.47 -8.49
N ARG A 74 -3.28 7.43 -8.88
CA ARG A 74 -3.57 6.06 -8.42
C ARG A 74 -3.79 6.12 -6.89
N PRO A 75 -4.87 5.51 -6.36
CA PRO A 75 -5.22 5.74 -4.98
C PRO A 75 -4.05 5.39 -4.08
N THR A 76 -3.68 6.32 -3.20
CA THR A 76 -3.21 5.94 -1.86
C THR A 76 -4.19 4.89 -1.37
N ALA A 77 -3.71 3.71 -0.92
CA ALA A 77 -4.55 2.56 -0.55
C ALA A 77 -5.91 3.01 -0.01
N LEU A 78 -6.99 2.62 -0.69
CA LEU A 78 -8.32 3.15 -0.40
C LEU A 78 -8.67 2.85 1.06
N ARG A 79 -8.36 1.63 1.52
CA ARG A 79 -8.58 1.14 2.89
C ARG A 79 -7.65 -0.05 3.21
N LYS A 80 -7.24 -0.20 4.47
CA LYS A 80 -6.58 -1.40 5.00
C LYS A 80 -7.54 -2.15 5.91
N TYR A 81 -7.49 -3.47 5.89
CA TYR A 81 -8.31 -4.37 6.70
C TYR A 81 -7.43 -5.44 7.36
N PRO A 82 -7.72 -5.84 8.61
CA PRO A 82 -6.92 -6.82 9.33
C PRO A 82 -7.02 -8.22 8.71
N PHE A 83 -6.11 -9.11 9.12
CA PHE A 83 -6.02 -10.49 8.63
C PHE A 83 -7.33 -11.29 8.72
N ASN A 84 -8.14 -11.04 9.75
CA ASN A 84 -9.43 -11.70 9.98
C ASN A 84 -10.62 -11.05 9.26
N ALA A 85 -10.44 -9.97 8.49
CA ALA A 85 -11.53 -9.22 7.86
C ALA A 85 -12.17 -9.88 6.63
N LEU A 86 -11.80 -11.12 6.30
CA LEU A 86 -12.27 -11.82 5.10
C LEU A 86 -13.80 -11.87 5.05
N ASP A 87 -14.46 -12.29 6.13
CA ASP A 87 -15.93 -12.41 6.17
C ASP A 87 -16.61 -11.06 5.97
N THR A 88 -16.08 -10.00 6.60
CA THR A 88 -16.58 -8.63 6.42
C THR A 88 -16.43 -8.15 4.98
N ILE A 89 -15.28 -8.41 4.34
CA ILE A 89 -15.05 -8.03 2.94
C ILE A 89 -16.03 -8.78 2.02
N LEU A 90 -16.22 -10.08 2.24
CA LEU A 90 -17.15 -10.89 1.47
C LEU A 90 -18.59 -10.39 1.66
N GLU A 91 -19.06 -10.15 2.88
CA GLU A 91 -20.41 -9.66 3.16
C GLU A 91 -20.69 -8.30 2.52
N LEU A 92 -19.74 -7.38 2.57
CA LEU A 92 -19.90 -6.01 2.07
C LEU A 92 -19.78 -5.91 0.55
N ARG A 93 -18.86 -6.66 -0.07
CA ARG A 93 -18.51 -6.49 -1.48
C ARG A 93 -19.11 -7.54 -2.40
N LEU A 94 -19.15 -8.80 -1.97
CA LEU A 94 -19.55 -9.91 -2.84
C LEU A 94 -20.99 -9.80 -3.40
N PRO A 95 -22.01 -9.29 -2.68
CA PRO A 95 -23.37 -9.20 -3.21
C PRO A 95 -23.52 -8.36 -4.48
N GLU A 96 -22.63 -7.39 -4.70
CA GLU A 96 -22.59 -6.53 -5.90
C GLU A 96 -21.67 -7.08 -7.00
N CYS A 97 -20.92 -8.15 -6.71
CA CYS A 97 -19.94 -8.75 -7.61
C CYS A 97 -20.49 -10.00 -8.31
N LYS A 98 -19.94 -10.30 -9.49
CA LYS A 98 -20.23 -11.50 -10.28
C LYS A 98 -19.66 -12.79 -9.67
N GLY A 99 -18.70 -12.66 -8.76
CA GLY A 99 -18.01 -13.75 -8.09
C GLY A 99 -16.65 -13.29 -7.54
N VAL A 100 -15.92 -14.24 -6.96
CA VAL A 100 -14.56 -14.01 -6.44
C VAL A 100 -13.52 -14.46 -7.48
N PHE A 101 -12.58 -13.59 -7.81
CA PHE A 101 -11.41 -13.89 -8.62
C PHE A 101 -10.16 -13.81 -7.72
N ILE A 102 -9.36 -14.86 -7.71
CA ILE A 102 -8.13 -14.92 -6.92
C ILE A 102 -6.96 -14.97 -7.88
N GLN A 103 -6.11 -13.94 -7.85
CA GLN A 103 -4.82 -13.96 -8.51
C GLN A 103 -3.82 -14.67 -7.58
N ALA A 104 -3.37 -15.87 -7.99
CA ALA A 104 -2.37 -16.62 -7.25
C ALA A 104 -1.03 -15.86 -7.18
N PRO A 105 -0.16 -16.16 -6.20
CA PRO A 105 1.15 -15.55 -6.10
C PRO A 105 1.95 -15.72 -7.39
N VAL A 106 2.51 -14.64 -7.90
CA VAL A 106 3.36 -14.64 -9.11
C VAL A 106 4.42 -13.56 -9.04
N ILE A 107 4.01 -12.33 -8.74
CA ILE A 107 4.86 -11.19 -8.44
C ILE A 107 4.15 -10.31 -7.41
N ASP A 108 4.90 -9.51 -6.69
CA ASP A 108 4.34 -8.58 -5.72
C ASP A 108 3.76 -7.32 -6.40
N TRP A 109 2.86 -6.63 -5.70
CA TRP A 109 2.06 -5.53 -6.24
C TRP A 109 2.88 -4.26 -6.48
N GLU A 110 3.73 -3.87 -5.52
CA GLU A 110 4.52 -2.62 -5.54
C GLU A 110 5.91 -2.77 -6.18
N VAL A 111 6.21 -3.90 -6.83
CA VAL A 111 7.50 -4.06 -7.53
C VAL A 111 7.71 -2.94 -8.57
N PRO A 112 8.96 -2.52 -8.88
CA PRO A 112 9.23 -1.40 -9.78
C PRO A 112 8.69 -1.57 -11.22
N LEU A 113 8.25 -2.78 -11.57
CA LEU A 113 7.65 -3.14 -12.85
C LEU A 113 6.14 -3.34 -12.67
N PHE A 114 5.33 -2.82 -13.58
CA PHE A 114 3.90 -3.11 -13.59
C PHE A 114 3.59 -4.07 -14.75
N GLN A 115 3.05 -5.25 -14.44
CA GLN A 115 2.98 -6.38 -15.36
C GLN A 115 1.54 -6.89 -15.53
N ARG A 116 1.38 -7.94 -16.35
CA ARG A 116 0.07 -8.57 -16.65
C ARG A 116 -0.75 -8.92 -15.40
N PRO A 117 -0.22 -9.54 -14.33
CA PRO A 117 -1.03 -9.93 -13.16
C PRO A 117 -1.72 -8.74 -12.49
N GLN A 118 -1.01 -7.62 -12.28
CA GLN A 118 -1.60 -6.43 -11.66
C GLN A 118 -2.66 -5.81 -12.58
N HIS A 119 -2.34 -5.66 -13.88
CA HIS A 119 -3.28 -5.11 -14.86
C HIS A 119 -4.55 -5.95 -15.03
N MET A 120 -4.41 -7.28 -15.11
CA MET A 120 -5.54 -8.20 -15.23
C MET A 120 -6.42 -8.13 -13.98
N SER A 121 -5.81 -8.03 -12.79
CA SER A 121 -6.55 -7.93 -11.53
C SER A 121 -7.39 -6.66 -11.43
N ILE A 122 -6.85 -5.51 -11.85
CA ILE A 122 -7.62 -4.25 -11.96
C ILE A 122 -8.76 -4.42 -12.98
N ALA A 123 -8.45 -4.98 -14.16
CA ALA A 123 -9.43 -5.13 -15.22
C ALA A 123 -10.54 -6.14 -14.87
N MET A 124 -10.26 -7.16 -14.06
CA MET A 124 -11.24 -8.10 -13.53
C MET A 124 -12.12 -7.44 -12.45
N ALA A 125 -11.57 -6.57 -11.61
CA ALA A 125 -12.36 -5.75 -10.69
C ALA A 125 -13.32 -4.82 -11.46
N ASP A 126 -12.84 -4.14 -12.51
CA ASP A 126 -13.67 -3.36 -13.45
C ASP A 126 -14.73 -4.22 -14.16
N ALA A 127 -14.43 -5.50 -14.43
CA ALA A 127 -15.39 -6.44 -15.00
C ALA A 127 -16.44 -6.90 -13.97
N GLY A 128 -16.38 -6.42 -12.72
CA GLY A 128 -17.37 -6.65 -11.66
C GLY A 128 -17.08 -7.85 -10.77
N TYR A 129 -15.83 -8.27 -10.62
CA TYR A 129 -15.44 -9.33 -9.68
C TYR A 129 -14.89 -8.73 -8.38
N LEU A 130 -15.07 -9.47 -7.27
CA LEU A 130 -14.30 -9.23 -6.05
C LEU A 130 -12.94 -9.92 -6.23
N VAL A 131 -11.88 -9.14 -6.30
CA VAL A 131 -10.54 -9.63 -6.61
C VAL A 131 -9.67 -9.68 -5.36
N PHE A 132 -9.06 -10.83 -5.10
CA PHE A 132 -7.98 -10.99 -4.13
C PHE A 132 -6.67 -11.26 -4.89
N TYR A 133 -5.71 -10.33 -4.77
CA TYR A 133 -4.36 -10.47 -5.28
C TYR A 133 -3.45 -10.98 -4.17
N ILE A 134 -2.97 -12.22 -4.27
CA ILE A 134 -2.11 -12.79 -3.23
C ILE A 134 -0.67 -12.34 -3.47
N SER A 135 -0.15 -11.54 -2.55
CA SER A 135 1.26 -11.15 -2.53
C SER A 135 2.12 -12.24 -1.88
N SER A 136 3.36 -12.38 -2.35
CA SER A 136 4.35 -13.23 -1.68
C SER A 136 5.06 -12.50 -0.54
N ASN A 137 4.86 -11.18 -0.40
CA ASN A 137 5.56 -10.29 0.53
C ASN A 137 7.09 -10.40 0.41
N VAL A 138 7.60 -10.61 -0.79
CA VAL A 138 9.04 -10.53 -1.11
C VAL A 138 9.48 -9.08 -1.27
N TYR A 139 8.62 -8.26 -1.87
CA TYR A 139 8.77 -6.83 -2.08
C TYR A 139 7.66 -6.04 -1.39
N ASP A 140 6.43 -6.56 -1.33
CA ASP A 140 5.35 -5.91 -0.60
C ASP A 140 5.47 -6.10 0.92
N ILE A 141 4.79 -5.24 1.67
CA ILE A 141 4.57 -5.38 3.12
C ILE A 141 3.06 -5.39 3.36
N VAL A 142 2.42 -6.53 3.10
CA VAL A 142 0.97 -6.72 3.29
C VAL A 142 0.71 -7.58 4.51
N ASP A 143 -0.09 -7.07 5.45
CA ASP A 143 -0.66 -7.85 6.54
C ASP A 143 -2.18 -7.72 6.55
N GLY A 144 -2.87 -8.81 6.25
CA GLY A 144 -4.31 -8.83 6.00
C GLY A 144 -4.68 -8.41 4.58
N PHE A 145 -5.50 -7.38 4.42
CA PHE A 145 -6.01 -6.96 3.11
C PHE A 145 -5.82 -5.45 2.90
N ILE A 146 -5.31 -5.06 1.75
CA ILE A 146 -5.16 -3.66 1.34
C ILE A 146 -6.00 -3.46 0.08
N GLU A 147 -7.05 -2.65 0.17
CA GLU A 147 -7.88 -2.26 -0.98
C GLU A 147 -7.11 -1.23 -1.82
N VAL A 148 -6.47 -1.69 -2.89
CA VAL A 148 -5.65 -0.85 -3.79
C VAL A 148 -6.47 -0.27 -4.95
N TYR A 149 -7.63 -0.88 -5.22
CA TYR A 149 -8.59 -0.44 -6.23
C TYR A 149 -9.99 -0.93 -5.81
N PRO A 150 -11.11 -0.27 -6.18
CA PRO A 150 -12.44 -0.73 -5.77
C PRO A 150 -12.66 -2.20 -6.11
N ASN A 151 -13.06 -2.99 -5.09
CA ASN A 151 -13.23 -4.45 -5.18
C ASN A 151 -11.94 -5.26 -5.45
N LEU A 152 -10.75 -4.67 -5.32
CA LEU A 152 -9.46 -5.34 -5.47
C LEU A 152 -8.61 -5.17 -4.21
N PHE A 153 -8.30 -6.30 -3.60
CA PHE A 153 -7.56 -6.38 -2.34
C PHE A 153 -6.25 -7.13 -2.55
N VAL A 154 -5.13 -6.49 -2.27
CA VAL A 154 -3.83 -7.18 -2.12
C VAL A 154 -3.77 -7.79 -0.74
N THR A 155 -3.36 -9.05 -0.62
CA THR A 155 -3.37 -9.78 0.64
C THR A 155 -2.21 -10.76 0.76
N ASN A 156 -1.74 -11.00 1.98
CA ASN A 156 -0.79 -12.09 2.30
C ASN A 156 -1.50 -13.41 2.66
N ARG A 157 -2.83 -13.49 2.51
CA ARG A 157 -3.63 -14.69 2.79
C ARG A 157 -3.46 -15.75 1.71
N THR A 158 -2.39 -16.53 1.81
CA THR A 158 -2.09 -17.65 0.89
C THR A 158 -3.06 -18.83 1.01
N ASP A 159 -3.86 -18.87 2.08
CA ASP A 159 -4.87 -19.89 2.37
C ASP A 159 -6.20 -19.68 1.63
N LEU A 160 -6.47 -18.49 1.07
CA LEU A 160 -7.75 -18.16 0.40
C LEU A 160 -8.22 -19.20 -0.63
N PRO A 161 -7.35 -19.71 -1.53
CA PRO A 161 -7.76 -20.73 -2.52
C PRO A 161 -8.20 -22.07 -1.91
N PHE A 162 -7.88 -22.33 -0.65
CA PHE A 162 -8.22 -23.59 0.05
C PHE A 162 -9.45 -23.46 0.94
N ILE A 163 -9.69 -22.26 1.48
CA ILE A 163 -10.80 -21.99 2.39
C ILE A 163 -12.05 -21.47 1.67
N LEU A 164 -11.90 -20.70 0.59
CA LEU A 164 -13.01 -20.22 -0.21
C LEU A 164 -13.55 -21.33 -1.12
N GLU A 165 -14.84 -21.26 -1.41
CA GLU A 165 -15.54 -22.17 -2.31
C GLU A 165 -16.20 -21.36 -3.43
N GLY A 166 -16.13 -21.86 -4.65
CA GLY A 166 -16.72 -21.23 -5.83
C GLY A 166 -15.91 -20.07 -6.44
N ALA A 167 -14.67 -19.84 -6.00
CA ALA A 167 -13.79 -18.82 -6.57
C ALA A 167 -13.16 -19.26 -7.90
N TYR A 168 -12.78 -18.29 -8.73
CA TYR A 168 -11.95 -18.49 -9.91
C TYR A 168 -10.50 -18.18 -9.56
N VAL A 169 -9.63 -19.19 -9.55
CA VAL A 169 -8.22 -19.07 -9.16
C VAL A 169 -7.36 -19.01 -10.41
N SER A 170 -6.75 -17.85 -10.68
CA SER A 170 -5.82 -17.63 -11.79
C SER A 170 -4.40 -18.03 -11.40
N VAL A 171 -3.82 -18.98 -12.13
CA VAL A 171 -2.49 -19.54 -11.92
C VAL A 171 -1.67 -19.34 -13.19
N TYR A 172 -0.49 -18.72 -13.06
CA TYR A 172 0.35 -18.38 -14.20
C TYR A 172 1.36 -19.50 -14.52
N SER A 173 1.65 -19.70 -15.81
CA SER A 173 2.66 -20.66 -16.29
C SER A 173 4.11 -20.30 -15.92
N THR A 174 4.32 -19.12 -15.34
CA THR A 174 5.61 -18.63 -14.84
C THR A 174 5.69 -18.64 -13.31
N SER A 175 4.69 -19.18 -12.61
CA SER A 175 4.65 -19.24 -11.14
C SER A 175 4.64 -20.68 -10.64
N SER A 176 5.62 -21.01 -9.81
CA SER A 176 5.73 -22.29 -9.11
C SER A 176 5.14 -22.24 -7.69
N ALA A 177 4.28 -21.26 -7.38
CA ALA A 177 3.71 -21.06 -6.05
C ALA A 177 2.87 -22.24 -5.53
N TYR A 178 2.33 -23.07 -6.44
CA TYR A 178 1.52 -24.24 -6.09
C TYR A 178 2.09 -25.53 -6.64
N THR A 179 2.17 -26.54 -5.79
CA THR A 179 2.43 -27.92 -6.21
C THR A 179 1.19 -28.53 -6.89
N THR A 180 1.37 -29.63 -7.62
CA THR A 180 0.25 -30.38 -8.22
C THR A 180 -0.75 -30.90 -7.17
N ALA A 181 -0.28 -31.18 -5.95
CA ALA A 181 -1.15 -31.53 -4.82
C ALA A 181 -1.99 -30.33 -4.38
N ASN A 182 -1.39 -29.14 -4.23
CA ASN A 182 -2.13 -27.93 -3.90
C ASN A 182 -3.20 -27.61 -4.95
N LEU A 183 -2.85 -27.70 -6.24
CA LEU A 183 -3.80 -27.48 -7.33
C LEU A 183 -4.96 -28.47 -7.29
N SER A 184 -4.69 -29.74 -6.96
CA SER A 184 -5.73 -30.76 -6.81
C SER A 184 -6.68 -30.45 -5.65
N ASP A 185 -6.18 -29.89 -4.55
CA ASP A 185 -7.00 -29.49 -3.40
C ASP A 185 -7.84 -28.25 -3.71
N ILE A 186 -7.27 -27.23 -4.36
CA ILE A 186 -7.96 -26.02 -4.80
C ILE A 186 -9.14 -26.38 -5.73
N ARG A 187 -8.89 -27.27 -6.71
CA ARG A 187 -9.89 -27.70 -7.70
C ARG A 187 -11.10 -28.43 -7.10
N LYS A 188 -11.01 -28.94 -5.86
CA LYS A 188 -12.15 -29.60 -5.19
C LYS A 188 -13.29 -28.62 -4.91
N LYS A 189 -12.97 -27.35 -4.70
CA LYS A 189 -13.93 -26.30 -4.29
C LYS A 189 -14.00 -25.13 -5.26
N ASN A 190 -12.97 -24.94 -6.09
CA ASN A 190 -12.79 -23.75 -6.91
C ASN A 190 -12.53 -24.12 -8.36
N LYS A 191 -12.69 -23.13 -9.24
CA LYS A 191 -12.41 -23.23 -10.67
C LYS A 191 -11.00 -22.74 -10.96
N ILE A 192 -10.22 -23.49 -11.72
CA ILE A 192 -8.84 -23.12 -12.06
C ILE A 192 -8.77 -22.51 -13.45
N ILE A 193 -8.21 -21.31 -13.52
CA ILE A 193 -7.81 -20.62 -14.74
C ILE A 193 -6.29 -20.75 -14.85
N TYR A 194 -5.81 -21.47 -15.85
CA TYR A 194 -4.38 -21.54 -16.14
C TYR A 194 -4.01 -20.49 -17.19
N GLU A 195 -3.32 -19.42 -16.78
CA GLU A 195 -2.80 -18.41 -17.69
C GLU A 195 -1.45 -18.85 -18.25
N TYR A 196 -1.48 -19.42 -19.46
CA TYR A 196 -0.30 -19.86 -20.19
C TYR A 196 0.21 -18.71 -21.07
N ILE A 197 1.15 -17.95 -20.53
CA ILE A 197 1.52 -16.63 -21.06
C ILE A 197 2.81 -16.61 -21.89
N ASP A 198 3.65 -17.62 -21.74
CA ASP A 198 4.88 -17.82 -22.51
C ASP A 198 5.14 -19.32 -22.63
N HIS A 199 5.84 -19.73 -23.69
CA HIS A 199 6.36 -21.09 -23.79
C HIS A 199 7.38 -21.32 -22.66
N ILE A 200 7.35 -22.49 -22.04
CA ILE A 200 8.26 -22.82 -20.94
C ILE A 200 9.66 -23.06 -21.53
N ASP A 201 10.50 -22.03 -21.45
CA ASP A 201 11.88 -22.03 -21.98
C ASP A 201 12.86 -21.68 -20.84
N PRO A 202 14.01 -22.36 -20.71
CA PRO A 202 15.03 -22.03 -19.71
C PRO A 202 15.52 -20.58 -19.73
N GLN A 203 15.49 -19.91 -20.89
CA GLN A 203 15.88 -18.51 -21.01
C GLN A 203 14.87 -17.56 -20.34
N ILE A 204 13.62 -18.00 -20.17
CA ILE A 204 12.55 -17.25 -19.49
C ILE A 204 12.42 -17.71 -18.04
N SER A 205 12.41 -19.03 -17.84
CA SER A 205 12.04 -19.67 -16.56
C SER A 205 13.22 -19.97 -15.64
N GLY A 206 14.46 -19.94 -16.17
CA GLY A 206 15.68 -20.21 -15.41
C GLY A 206 15.61 -21.53 -14.62
N MET A 207 15.92 -21.48 -13.33
CA MET A 207 15.91 -22.65 -12.45
C MET A 207 14.51 -23.22 -12.19
N ALA A 208 13.43 -22.49 -12.48
CA ALA A 208 12.07 -22.95 -12.24
C ALA A 208 11.54 -23.88 -13.35
N THR A 209 12.23 -23.99 -14.49
CA THR A 209 11.78 -24.69 -15.71
C THR A 209 11.19 -26.07 -15.42
N GLU A 210 11.93 -26.96 -14.73
CA GLU A 210 11.46 -28.33 -14.46
C GLU A 210 10.18 -28.36 -13.60
N THR A 211 10.04 -27.41 -12.67
CA THR A 211 8.86 -27.31 -11.81
C THR A 211 7.65 -26.83 -12.61
N LEU A 212 7.84 -25.84 -13.48
CA LEU A 212 6.80 -25.32 -14.36
C LEU A 212 6.36 -26.37 -15.40
N GLU A 213 7.29 -27.18 -15.92
CA GLU A 213 6.96 -28.31 -16.80
C GLU A 213 6.10 -29.37 -16.10
N LYS A 214 6.40 -29.70 -14.84
CA LYS A 214 5.57 -30.63 -14.04
C LYS A 214 4.17 -30.07 -13.83
N GLN A 215 4.06 -28.77 -13.57
CA GLN A 215 2.77 -28.08 -13.41
C GLN A 215 1.98 -28.00 -14.72
N PHE A 216 2.63 -27.66 -15.83
CA PHE A 216 2.04 -27.72 -17.17
C PHE A 216 1.53 -29.13 -17.48
N ASN A 217 2.31 -30.16 -17.14
CA ASN A 217 1.92 -31.54 -17.38
C ASN A 217 0.68 -31.96 -16.58
N TYR A 218 0.50 -31.42 -15.38
CA TYR A 218 -0.68 -31.62 -14.55
C TYR A 218 -1.96 -31.09 -15.20
N PHE A 219 -1.92 -29.93 -15.87
CA PHE A 219 -3.09 -29.31 -16.51
C PHE A 219 -3.51 -30.02 -17.79
N ASN A 220 -4.58 -30.80 -17.72
CA ASN A 220 -5.22 -31.50 -18.83
C ASN A 220 -6.74 -31.25 -18.75
N ASP A 221 -7.51 -31.82 -19.68
CA ASP A 221 -8.95 -31.62 -19.75
C ASP A 221 -9.69 -31.86 -18.43
N GLU A 222 -9.24 -32.80 -17.60
CA GLU A 222 -9.88 -33.11 -16.32
C GLU A 222 -9.47 -32.14 -15.20
N THR A 223 -8.28 -31.54 -15.26
CA THR A 223 -7.68 -30.80 -14.13
C THR A 223 -7.74 -29.28 -14.28
N VAL A 224 -8.10 -28.76 -15.45
CA VAL A 224 -8.27 -27.32 -15.71
C VAL A 224 -9.70 -27.01 -16.14
N ASP A 225 -10.21 -25.85 -15.73
CA ASP A 225 -11.52 -25.36 -16.21
C ASP A 225 -11.35 -24.41 -17.40
N ILE A 226 -10.35 -23.52 -17.35
CA ILE A 226 -10.05 -22.57 -18.43
C ILE A 226 -8.54 -22.48 -18.64
N VAL A 227 -8.10 -22.56 -19.89
CA VAL A 227 -6.72 -22.18 -20.28
C VAL A 227 -6.77 -20.84 -21.01
N ALA A 228 -6.17 -19.81 -20.42
CA ALA A 228 -6.03 -18.52 -21.08
C ALA A 228 -4.64 -18.40 -21.71
N ILE A 229 -4.57 -18.39 -23.04
CA ILE A 229 -3.31 -18.28 -23.79
C ILE A 229 -3.06 -16.83 -24.22
N SER A 230 -1.82 -16.35 -24.08
CA SER A 230 -1.44 -14.99 -24.49
C SER A 230 -1.11 -14.89 -25.99
N GLY A 231 -0.61 -15.97 -26.60
CA GLY A 231 -0.20 -16.06 -28.00
C GLY A 231 -0.88 -17.23 -28.69
N ARG A 232 -1.28 -17.06 -29.96
CA ARG A 232 -1.99 -18.10 -30.72
C ARG A 232 -1.13 -19.33 -30.95
N ALA A 233 0.17 -19.15 -31.16
CA ALA A 233 1.12 -20.26 -31.35
C ALA A 233 1.18 -21.21 -30.13
N LEU A 234 0.81 -20.74 -28.93
CA LEU A 234 0.77 -21.55 -27.72
C LEU A 234 -0.38 -22.58 -27.72
N ILE A 235 -1.36 -22.47 -28.63
CA ILE A 235 -2.46 -23.44 -28.72
C ILE A 235 -1.97 -24.85 -29.04
N GLU A 236 -0.88 -24.96 -29.81
CA GLU A 236 -0.33 -26.26 -30.22
C GLU A 236 0.17 -27.08 -29.02
N ASP A 237 0.61 -26.41 -27.95
CA ASP A 237 1.09 -27.08 -26.72
C ASP A 237 -0.05 -27.80 -25.97
N PHE A 238 -1.31 -27.43 -26.22
CA PHE A 238 -2.49 -28.05 -25.60
C PHE A 238 -3.24 -29.04 -26.50
N LYS A 239 -2.82 -29.20 -27.75
CA LYS A 239 -3.50 -30.05 -28.73
C LYS A 239 -3.56 -31.50 -28.27
N GLY A 240 -4.78 -32.03 -28.15
CA GLY A 240 -5.02 -33.38 -27.64
C GLY A 240 -4.82 -33.55 -26.12
N LYS A 241 -4.49 -32.46 -25.40
CA LYS A 241 -4.32 -32.43 -23.93
C LYS A 241 -5.50 -31.77 -23.23
N VAL A 242 -6.02 -30.69 -23.81
CA VAL A 242 -7.17 -29.92 -23.32
C VAL A 242 -8.11 -29.69 -24.50
N SER A 243 -9.43 -29.79 -24.27
CA SER A 243 -10.41 -29.57 -25.32
C SER A 243 -10.40 -28.11 -25.79
N ASP A 244 -10.52 -27.89 -27.10
CA ASP A 244 -10.49 -26.56 -27.73
C ASP A 244 -11.52 -25.62 -27.11
N ASP A 245 -12.66 -26.17 -26.71
CA ASP A 245 -13.70 -25.39 -26.09
C ASP A 245 -13.21 -24.76 -24.81
N LYS A 246 -12.25 -25.30 -24.02
CA LYS A 246 -11.63 -24.80 -22.76
C LYS A 246 -10.53 -23.75 -22.93
N ILE A 247 -10.05 -23.55 -24.15
CA ILE A 247 -8.97 -22.61 -24.44
C ILE A 247 -9.55 -21.26 -24.83
N VAL A 248 -9.05 -20.19 -24.24
CA VAL A 248 -9.44 -18.81 -24.57
C VAL A 248 -8.20 -17.97 -24.88
N TYR A 249 -8.23 -17.27 -26.01
CA TYR A 249 -7.17 -16.35 -26.39
C TYR A 249 -7.33 -15.00 -25.67
N VAL A 250 -6.38 -14.69 -24.80
CA VAL A 250 -6.34 -13.48 -23.96
C VAL A 250 -4.93 -12.87 -24.04
N PRO A 251 -4.58 -12.18 -25.14
CA PRO A 251 -3.26 -11.58 -25.32
C PRO A 251 -3.03 -10.46 -24.30
N ASN A 252 -1.80 -9.96 -24.25
CA ASN A 252 -1.49 -8.79 -23.44
C ASN A 252 -2.25 -7.55 -23.95
N GLY A 253 -2.31 -6.51 -23.12
CA GLY A 253 -3.01 -5.26 -23.44
C GLY A 253 -2.30 -4.04 -22.87
N VAL A 254 -2.97 -2.89 -22.94
CA VAL A 254 -2.46 -1.61 -22.45
C VAL A 254 -3.44 -0.91 -21.51
N GLU A 255 -2.90 -0.22 -20.51
CA GLU A 255 -3.60 0.81 -19.74
C GLU A 255 -3.58 2.12 -20.55
N PHE A 256 -4.54 2.27 -21.45
CA PHE A 256 -4.56 3.35 -22.44
C PHE A 256 -4.48 4.75 -21.80
N GLU A 257 -5.20 4.95 -20.70
CA GLU A 257 -5.28 6.23 -19.98
C GLU A 257 -3.93 6.64 -19.38
N HIS A 258 -3.11 5.68 -18.93
CA HIS A 258 -1.75 5.94 -18.41
C HIS A 258 -0.86 6.59 -19.47
N TYR A 259 -0.84 6.03 -20.67
CA TYR A 259 0.00 6.53 -21.76
C TYR A 259 -0.56 7.79 -22.43
N GLN A 260 -1.88 8.03 -22.40
CA GLN A 260 -2.51 9.21 -23.00
C GLN A 260 -2.52 10.43 -22.10
N SER A 261 -2.81 10.26 -20.81
CA SER A 261 -2.92 11.37 -19.86
C SER A 261 -1.62 12.18 -19.79
N LEU A 262 -0.47 11.50 -19.90
CA LEU A 262 0.86 12.08 -19.79
C LEU A 262 1.36 12.77 -21.08
N ILE A 263 0.78 12.47 -22.24
CA ILE A 263 1.09 13.18 -23.50
C ILE A 263 0.46 14.59 -23.50
N GLN A 264 -0.65 14.78 -22.78
CA GLN A 264 -1.39 16.04 -22.76
C GLN A 264 -0.79 17.10 -21.83
N TYR A 265 0.12 16.73 -20.92
CA TYR A 265 0.80 17.67 -20.03
C TYR A 265 2.12 18.16 -20.64
N ASN A 266 2.26 19.48 -20.68
CA ASN A 266 3.42 20.18 -21.24
C ASN A 266 4.58 20.10 -20.22
N GLU A 267 5.18 18.93 -20.12
CA GLU A 267 6.23 18.63 -19.14
C GLU A 267 7.64 18.98 -19.64
N VAL A 268 8.51 19.24 -18.67
CA VAL A 268 9.95 19.48 -18.84
C VAL A 268 10.60 18.24 -19.47
N LEU A 269 11.48 18.45 -20.45
CA LEU A 269 12.30 17.40 -21.06
C LEU A 269 13.11 16.69 -19.96
N PRO A 270 13.03 15.35 -19.81
CA PRO A 270 13.83 14.66 -18.80
C PRO A 270 15.32 14.92 -19.01
N ALA A 271 16.06 15.22 -17.93
CA ALA A 271 17.48 15.58 -17.99
C ALA A 271 18.34 14.54 -18.73
N LEU A 272 18.03 13.24 -18.57
CA LEU A 272 18.72 12.15 -19.26
C LEU A 272 18.53 12.17 -20.79
N LEU A 273 17.45 12.79 -21.29
CA LEU A 273 17.15 12.91 -22.72
C LEU A 273 17.66 14.21 -23.33
N GLU A 274 17.93 15.24 -22.53
CA GLU A 274 18.43 16.54 -23.01
C GLU A 274 19.59 16.44 -24.01
N PRO A 275 20.71 15.75 -23.70
CA PRO A 275 21.85 15.68 -24.63
C PRO A 275 21.52 14.92 -25.92
N ILE A 276 20.57 13.99 -25.89
CA ILE A 276 20.18 13.18 -27.05
C ILE A 276 19.26 13.98 -27.96
N VAL A 277 18.21 14.60 -27.39
CA VAL A 277 17.24 15.43 -28.12
C VAL A 277 17.90 16.66 -28.72
N ALA A 278 18.91 17.24 -28.05
CA ALA A 278 19.67 18.39 -28.56
C ALA A 278 20.36 18.11 -29.91
N LYS A 279 20.65 16.83 -30.24
CA LYS A 279 21.26 16.44 -31.53
C LYS A 279 20.30 16.57 -32.72
N GLN A 280 18.99 16.74 -32.49
CA GLN A 280 17.96 16.91 -33.53
C GLN A 280 17.92 15.80 -34.60
N LYS A 281 18.33 14.59 -34.20
CA LYS A 281 18.24 13.38 -35.03
C LYS A 281 16.97 12.58 -34.66
N PRO A 282 16.44 11.77 -35.58
CA PRO A 282 15.33 10.89 -35.25
C PRO A 282 15.72 9.87 -34.17
N ILE A 283 14.78 9.57 -33.27
CA ILE A 283 15.01 8.68 -32.13
C ILE A 283 14.30 7.33 -32.35
N VAL A 284 15.08 6.25 -32.36
CA VAL A 284 14.59 4.87 -32.34
C VAL A 284 14.65 4.37 -30.89
N GLY A 285 13.53 3.96 -30.33
CA GLY A 285 13.45 3.58 -28.91
C GLY A 285 13.03 2.14 -28.67
N TYR A 286 13.62 1.54 -27.64
CA TYR A 286 13.16 0.31 -27.00
C TYR A 286 13.02 0.55 -25.51
N PHE A 287 11.89 0.17 -24.92
CA PHE A 287 11.80 -0.02 -23.49
C PHE A 287 11.41 -1.46 -23.11
N GLY A 288 11.91 -1.93 -21.98
CA GLY A 288 11.70 -3.26 -21.42
C GLY A 288 13.00 -3.92 -20.99
N ALA A 289 12.92 -5.11 -20.39
CA ALA A 289 14.12 -5.82 -19.95
C ALA A 289 15.15 -5.99 -21.08
N LEU A 290 16.41 -5.68 -20.78
CA LEU A 290 17.57 -5.95 -21.62
C LEU A 290 17.99 -7.37 -21.33
N ALA A 291 17.42 -8.31 -22.08
CA ALA A 291 17.46 -9.73 -21.76
C ALA A 291 18.15 -10.56 -22.86
N PRO A 292 18.50 -11.84 -22.60
CA PRO A 292 19.22 -12.66 -23.56
C PRO A 292 18.52 -12.88 -24.90
N TRP A 293 17.18 -12.80 -24.92
CA TRP A 293 16.33 -12.98 -26.10
C TRP A 293 16.27 -11.78 -27.04
N LEU A 294 16.92 -10.65 -26.73
CA LEU A 294 17.14 -9.58 -27.72
C LEU A 294 18.16 -10.02 -28.77
N TRP A 295 17.96 -9.61 -30.01
CA TRP A 295 18.87 -9.91 -31.12
C TRP A 295 20.01 -8.88 -31.17
N TYR A 296 20.99 -9.04 -30.29
CA TYR A 296 22.10 -8.08 -30.18
C TYR A 296 22.91 -7.93 -31.48
N ASP A 297 23.10 -9.00 -32.26
CA ASP A 297 23.75 -8.91 -33.58
C ASP A 297 22.96 -8.04 -34.56
N LEU A 298 21.62 -8.07 -34.49
CA LEU A 298 20.77 -7.19 -35.29
C LEU A 298 20.90 -5.74 -34.81
N ILE A 299 20.84 -5.52 -33.49
CA ILE A 299 21.03 -4.19 -32.89
C ILE A 299 22.39 -3.61 -33.29
N ASP A 300 23.45 -4.42 -33.23
CA ASP A 300 24.80 -4.04 -33.61
C ASP A 300 24.86 -3.56 -35.06
N LYS A 301 24.38 -4.38 -36.01
CA LYS A 301 24.37 -4.04 -37.44
C LYS A 301 23.47 -2.84 -37.75
N VAL A 302 22.30 -2.74 -37.14
CA VAL A 302 21.35 -1.63 -37.37
C VAL A 302 21.96 -0.31 -36.89
N THR A 303 22.47 -0.27 -35.65
CA THR A 303 23.04 0.95 -35.05
C THR A 303 24.33 1.41 -35.73
N LEU A 304 25.14 0.47 -36.24
CA LEU A 304 26.32 0.76 -37.05
C LEU A 304 25.98 1.44 -38.38
N ASN A 305 24.90 1.00 -39.05
CA ASN A 305 24.54 1.45 -40.39
C ASN A 305 23.54 2.63 -40.40
N MET A 306 23.15 3.16 -39.23
CA MET A 306 22.23 4.29 -39.09
C MET A 306 22.78 5.38 -38.15
N PRO A 307 23.97 5.95 -38.41
CA PRO A 307 24.57 6.99 -37.55
C PRO A 307 23.78 8.31 -37.50
N GLU A 308 22.86 8.52 -38.44
CA GLU A 308 21.93 9.65 -38.51
C GLU A 308 20.72 9.51 -37.58
N TYR A 309 20.53 8.34 -36.96
CA TYR A 309 19.52 8.07 -35.92
C TYR A 309 20.18 7.94 -34.55
N GLU A 310 19.44 8.24 -33.49
CA GLU A 310 19.83 7.96 -32.11
C GLU A 310 19.00 6.79 -31.57
N PHE A 311 19.64 5.83 -30.90
CA PHE A 311 19.00 4.62 -30.39
C PHE A 311 18.96 4.66 -28.86
N ILE A 312 17.78 4.57 -28.29
CA ILE A 312 17.56 4.66 -26.84
C ILE A 312 17.02 3.33 -26.31
N PHE A 313 17.69 2.78 -25.30
CA PHE A 313 17.32 1.57 -24.60
C PHE A 313 17.02 1.88 -23.14
N ILE A 314 15.83 1.48 -22.67
CA ILE A 314 15.33 1.77 -21.32
C ILE A 314 14.86 0.46 -20.68
N GLY A 315 15.28 0.16 -19.45
CA GLY A 315 14.78 -0.98 -18.69
C GLY A 315 15.84 -1.66 -17.83
N PRO A 316 15.44 -2.65 -17.02
CA PRO A 316 16.37 -3.39 -16.18
C PRO A 316 17.28 -4.31 -17.00
N ASP A 317 18.51 -4.49 -16.53
CA ASP A 317 19.43 -5.48 -17.07
C ASP A 317 19.06 -6.88 -16.60
N TYR A 318 18.78 -7.79 -17.55
CA TYR A 318 18.45 -9.17 -17.28
C TYR A 318 19.56 -10.06 -17.80
N TYR A 319 20.25 -10.73 -16.87
CA TYR A 319 21.30 -11.70 -17.19
C TYR A 319 22.43 -11.15 -18.09
N GLY A 320 22.82 -9.88 -17.88
CA GLY A 320 23.94 -9.24 -18.58
C GLY A 320 23.60 -8.83 -20.03
N GLY A 321 22.35 -8.48 -20.31
CA GLY A 321 21.94 -7.97 -21.61
C GLY A 321 22.53 -6.61 -21.94
N VAL A 322 22.73 -5.74 -20.94
CA VAL A 322 23.32 -4.41 -21.14
C VAL A 322 24.74 -4.49 -21.70
N GLU A 323 25.56 -5.41 -21.20
CA GLU A 323 26.95 -5.61 -21.67
C GLU A 323 27.03 -6.05 -23.14
N ARG A 324 25.92 -6.59 -23.68
CA ARG A 324 25.81 -7.01 -25.08
C ARG A 324 25.36 -5.90 -26.01
N LEU A 325 24.93 -4.74 -25.48
CA LEU A 325 24.65 -3.57 -26.30
C LEU A 325 25.95 -3.02 -26.90
N PRO A 326 25.94 -2.60 -28.17
CA PRO A 326 27.14 -2.06 -28.77
C PRO A 326 27.50 -0.70 -28.19
N THR A 327 28.80 -0.47 -27.97
CA THR A 327 29.30 0.85 -27.54
C THR A 327 29.47 1.76 -28.76
N ARG A 328 28.56 2.71 -28.95
CA ARG A 328 28.58 3.71 -30.05
C ARG A 328 28.03 5.06 -29.59
N GLU A 329 28.44 6.14 -30.26
CA GLU A 329 27.98 7.51 -29.94
C GLU A 329 26.47 7.74 -30.11
N ASN A 330 25.83 6.92 -30.95
CA ASN A 330 24.39 6.96 -31.23
C ASN A 330 23.58 5.91 -30.46
N VAL A 331 24.17 5.21 -29.49
CA VAL A 331 23.50 4.18 -28.68
C VAL A 331 23.52 4.60 -27.21
N HIS A 332 22.33 4.71 -26.62
CA HIS A 332 22.13 5.22 -25.26
C HIS A 332 21.36 4.22 -24.43
N TYR A 333 21.92 3.82 -23.30
CA TYR A 333 21.22 3.06 -22.26
C TYR A 333 20.90 3.99 -21.09
N LEU A 334 19.62 4.12 -20.73
CA LEU A 334 19.15 5.06 -19.71
C LEU A 334 18.88 4.40 -18.35
N GLY A 335 19.13 3.09 -18.21
CA GLY A 335 18.78 2.36 -17.00
C GLY A 335 17.28 2.04 -16.89
N THR A 336 16.89 1.58 -15.70
CA THR A 336 15.48 1.36 -15.35
C THR A 336 14.79 2.69 -15.10
N ILE A 337 13.61 2.86 -15.70
CA ILE A 337 12.73 4.01 -15.48
C ILE A 337 11.41 3.51 -14.92
N ASP A 338 10.94 4.17 -13.86
CA ASP A 338 9.68 3.83 -13.19
C ASP A 338 8.51 3.87 -14.19
N TYR A 339 7.68 2.83 -14.16
CA TYR A 339 6.54 2.66 -15.06
C TYR A 339 5.63 3.90 -15.13
N LYS A 340 5.45 4.62 -14.01
CA LYS A 340 4.60 5.82 -13.91
C LYS A 340 5.15 6.98 -14.75
N THR A 341 6.47 7.06 -14.91
CA THR A 341 7.14 8.14 -15.65
C THR A 341 7.65 7.71 -17.02
N LEU A 342 7.69 6.41 -17.31
CA LEU A 342 8.14 5.84 -18.57
C LEU A 342 7.51 6.51 -19.82
N PRO A 343 6.20 6.85 -19.84
CA PRO A 343 5.61 7.56 -20.99
C PRO A 343 6.27 8.92 -21.29
N HIS A 344 6.84 9.60 -20.28
CA HIS A 344 7.53 10.89 -20.46
C HIS A 344 8.84 10.75 -21.23
N TYR A 345 9.45 9.57 -21.21
CA TYR A 345 10.65 9.26 -21.98
C TYR A 345 10.26 8.75 -23.36
N ALA A 346 9.35 7.78 -23.41
CA ALA A 346 8.96 7.12 -24.65
C ALA A 346 8.21 8.03 -25.63
N LYS A 347 7.61 9.14 -25.16
CA LYS A 347 6.99 10.14 -26.06
C LYS A 347 7.98 10.79 -27.03
N TYR A 348 9.28 10.78 -26.72
CA TYR A 348 10.33 11.31 -27.59
C TYR A 348 10.80 10.34 -28.67
N PHE A 349 10.35 9.08 -28.64
CA PHE A 349 10.65 8.15 -29.73
C PHE A 349 9.92 8.60 -31.01
N ASP A 350 10.61 8.56 -32.15
CA ASP A 350 9.97 8.68 -33.45
C ASP A 350 9.54 7.31 -33.97
N VAL A 351 10.33 6.28 -33.70
CA VAL A 351 10.10 4.88 -34.05
C VAL A 351 10.34 4.02 -32.81
N ALA A 352 9.46 3.06 -32.56
CA ALA A 352 9.67 2.06 -31.52
C ALA A 352 10.10 0.73 -32.14
N ILE A 353 10.97 -0.02 -31.46
CA ILE A 353 11.44 -1.33 -31.93
C ILE A 353 11.19 -2.43 -30.91
N ILE A 354 11.02 -3.68 -31.38
CA ILE A 354 11.02 -4.90 -30.56
C ILE A 354 11.93 -5.93 -31.26
N PRO A 355 13.26 -5.92 -31.01
CA PRO A 355 14.21 -6.70 -31.77
C PRO A 355 14.46 -8.08 -31.13
N PHE A 356 13.44 -8.94 -31.01
CA PHE A 356 13.62 -10.27 -30.41
C PHE A 356 14.35 -11.21 -31.37
N SER A 357 15.27 -12.02 -30.86
CA SER A 357 15.97 -13.04 -31.67
C SER A 357 14.97 -14.03 -32.26
N PRO A 358 15.15 -14.49 -33.51
CA PRO A 358 14.36 -15.56 -34.11
C PRO A 358 14.36 -16.80 -33.20
N GLY A 359 13.23 -17.51 -33.13
CA GLY A 359 13.05 -18.65 -32.25
C GLY A 359 11.66 -18.72 -31.61
N GLN A 360 11.50 -19.69 -30.70
CA GLN A 360 10.21 -20.01 -30.08
C GLN A 360 9.67 -18.86 -29.22
N ILE A 361 10.54 -18.15 -28.51
CA ILE A 361 10.18 -16.96 -27.72
C ILE A 361 9.54 -15.91 -28.63
N ALA A 362 10.21 -15.50 -29.72
CA ALA A 362 9.66 -14.54 -30.66
C ALA A 362 8.30 -14.98 -31.22
N LYS A 363 8.17 -16.25 -31.63
CA LYS A 363 6.93 -16.80 -32.21
C LYS A 363 5.74 -16.77 -31.26
N THR A 364 5.97 -16.96 -29.96
CA THR A 364 4.90 -17.16 -28.98
C THR A 364 4.60 -15.95 -28.12
N THR A 365 5.55 -15.03 -27.94
CA THR A 365 5.37 -13.88 -27.05
C THR A 365 4.35 -12.88 -27.60
N SER A 366 3.41 -12.48 -26.74
CA SER A 366 2.54 -11.32 -26.91
C SER A 366 3.09 -10.15 -26.06
N PRO A 367 3.89 -9.23 -26.59
CA PRO A 367 4.56 -8.23 -25.75
C PRO A 367 3.64 -7.08 -25.35
N LEU A 368 3.67 -6.68 -24.06
CA LEU A 368 3.01 -5.47 -23.54
C LEU A 368 3.36 -4.21 -24.35
N LYS A 369 4.67 -4.06 -24.59
CA LYS A 369 5.32 -2.95 -25.30
C LYS A 369 4.63 -2.57 -26.60
N LEU A 370 4.13 -3.56 -27.36
CA LEU A 370 3.46 -3.31 -28.62
C LEU A 370 2.25 -2.38 -28.44
N PHE A 371 1.40 -2.72 -27.47
CA PHE A 371 0.18 -1.96 -27.19
C PHE A 371 0.48 -0.63 -26.50
N GLU A 372 1.55 -0.57 -25.71
CA GLU A 372 2.06 0.66 -25.10
C GLU A 372 2.58 1.63 -26.17
N TYR A 373 3.30 1.14 -27.19
CA TYR A 373 3.71 1.94 -28.34
C TYR A 373 2.54 2.39 -29.19
N PHE A 374 1.50 1.56 -29.37
CA PHE A 374 0.26 1.97 -30.02
C PHE A 374 -0.41 3.12 -29.26
N ALA A 375 -0.51 3.02 -27.93
CA ALA A 375 -1.06 4.08 -27.09
C ALA A 375 -0.22 5.37 -27.14
N LEU A 376 1.11 5.26 -27.32
CA LEU A 376 2.02 6.38 -27.55
C LEU A 376 2.04 6.90 -29.00
N GLN A 377 1.26 6.29 -29.91
CA GLN A 377 1.22 6.63 -31.34
C GLN A 377 2.59 6.49 -32.03
N LYS A 378 3.37 5.50 -31.63
CA LYS A 378 4.70 5.22 -32.20
C LYS A 378 4.59 4.09 -33.22
N PRO A 379 4.97 4.31 -34.48
CA PRO A 379 5.17 3.22 -35.43
C PRO A 379 6.16 2.21 -34.87
N VAL A 380 5.84 0.91 -35.01
CA VAL A 380 6.59 -0.18 -34.38
C VAL A 380 7.24 -1.06 -35.44
N VAL A 381 8.54 -1.32 -35.29
CA VAL A 381 9.28 -2.30 -36.10
C VAL A 381 9.67 -3.50 -35.23
N VAL A 382 9.28 -4.69 -35.66
CA VAL A 382 9.56 -5.96 -34.94
C VAL A 382 10.37 -6.91 -35.81
N THR A 383 10.91 -7.98 -35.22
CA THR A 383 11.49 -9.07 -36.03
C THR A 383 10.37 -9.92 -36.64
N SER A 384 10.56 -10.40 -37.86
CA SER A 384 9.48 -11.06 -38.64
C SER A 384 8.93 -12.33 -38.02
N GLU A 385 9.64 -12.99 -37.11
CA GLU A 385 9.13 -14.16 -36.40
C GLU A 385 8.15 -13.84 -35.26
N MET A 386 7.96 -12.56 -34.90
CA MET A 386 7.04 -12.15 -33.84
C MET A 386 5.57 -12.22 -34.29
N GLN A 387 5.03 -13.44 -34.37
CA GLN A 387 3.71 -13.74 -34.96
C GLN A 387 2.57 -12.90 -34.38
N GLU A 388 2.53 -12.72 -33.06
CA GLU A 388 1.51 -11.92 -32.39
C GLU A 388 1.61 -10.42 -32.72
N CYS A 389 2.80 -9.94 -33.09
CA CYS A 389 3.00 -8.55 -33.50
C CYS A 389 2.66 -8.35 -34.98
N VAL A 390 3.17 -9.23 -35.86
CA VAL A 390 2.95 -9.11 -37.32
C VAL A 390 1.50 -9.38 -37.74
N ALA A 391 0.67 -9.92 -36.84
CA ALA A 391 -0.78 -10.03 -37.04
C ALA A 391 -1.49 -8.68 -37.18
N PHE A 392 -0.86 -7.57 -36.72
CA PHE A 392 -1.38 -6.21 -36.88
C PHE A 392 -0.82 -5.57 -38.15
N LYS A 393 -1.69 -5.11 -39.05
CA LYS A 393 -1.30 -4.45 -40.31
C LYS A 393 -0.49 -3.16 -40.10
N GLU A 394 -0.63 -2.54 -38.93
CA GLU A 394 0.10 -1.34 -38.53
C GLU A 394 1.53 -1.63 -38.07
N VAL A 395 1.90 -2.91 -37.90
CA VAL A 395 3.26 -3.30 -37.48
C VAL A 395 4.13 -3.57 -38.71
N LEU A 396 5.33 -2.99 -38.70
CA LEU A 396 6.35 -3.26 -39.70
C LEU A 396 7.28 -4.36 -39.18
N SER A 397 7.77 -5.23 -40.07
CA SER A 397 8.70 -6.29 -39.66
C SER A 397 9.90 -6.47 -40.58
N GLY A 398 11.04 -6.82 -40.01
CA GLY A 398 12.28 -7.16 -40.72
C GLY A 398 12.87 -8.49 -40.25
N ASP A 399 13.45 -9.24 -41.17
CA ASP A 399 14.09 -10.55 -40.97
C ASP A 399 15.63 -10.52 -41.09
N SER A 400 16.18 -9.40 -41.56
CA SER A 400 17.61 -9.14 -41.66
C SER A 400 17.91 -7.70 -41.23
N ALA A 401 19.19 -7.37 -41.00
CA ALA A 401 19.59 -5.99 -40.70
C ALA A 401 19.19 -5.02 -41.81
N GLU A 402 19.39 -5.39 -43.08
CA GLU A 402 19.02 -4.54 -44.22
C GLU A 402 17.51 -4.29 -44.28
N ASN A 403 16.70 -5.34 -44.09
CA ASN A 403 15.25 -5.19 -44.08
C ASN A 403 14.78 -4.40 -42.86
N PHE A 404 15.34 -4.66 -41.67
CA PHE A 404 14.99 -3.94 -40.45
C PHE A 404 15.30 -2.44 -40.55
N ILE A 405 16.46 -2.07 -41.10
CA ILE A 405 16.84 -0.67 -41.39
C ILE A 405 15.84 -0.01 -42.35
N ARG A 406 15.45 -0.71 -43.43
CA ARG A 406 14.44 -0.21 -44.37
C ARG A 406 13.11 0.05 -43.67
N GLN A 407 12.70 -0.85 -42.77
CA GLN A 407 11.45 -0.72 -42.03
C GLN A 407 11.50 0.37 -40.97
N ILE A 408 12.65 0.63 -40.33
CA ILE A 408 12.84 1.81 -39.45
C ILE A 408 12.65 3.10 -40.26
N ASN A 409 13.22 3.21 -41.45
CA ASN A 409 13.03 4.39 -42.30
C ASN A 409 11.56 4.56 -42.71
N ASN A 410 10.87 3.48 -43.10
CA ASN A 410 9.44 3.51 -43.39
C ASN A 410 8.60 3.91 -42.17
N ALA A 411 8.92 3.36 -41.00
CA ALA A 411 8.28 3.69 -39.73
C ALA A 411 8.48 5.18 -39.38
N TYR A 412 9.66 5.74 -39.64
CA TYR A 412 9.94 7.16 -39.44
C TYR A 412 9.12 8.07 -40.37
N LEU A 413 8.82 7.62 -41.60
CA LEU A 413 7.90 8.35 -42.48
C LEU A 413 6.46 8.27 -41.96
N LEU A 414 6.01 7.09 -41.52
CA LEU A 414 4.69 6.88 -40.93
C LEU A 414 4.50 7.62 -39.60
N SER A 415 5.57 7.91 -38.86
CA SER A 415 5.51 8.70 -37.63
C SER A 415 5.07 10.16 -37.89
N LYS A 416 5.07 10.60 -39.16
CA LYS A 416 4.58 11.91 -39.60
C LYS A 416 3.15 11.84 -40.14
N ASP A 417 2.63 10.64 -40.40
CA ASP A 417 1.27 10.41 -40.89
C ASP A 417 0.26 10.44 -39.73
N GLN A 418 -0.66 11.40 -39.80
CA GLN A 418 -1.70 11.59 -38.79
C GLN A 418 -2.78 10.50 -38.82
N GLN A 419 -3.08 9.94 -39.99
CA GLN A 419 -4.05 8.85 -40.09
C GLN A 419 -3.46 7.58 -39.48
N PHE A 420 -2.20 7.28 -39.77
CA PHE A 420 -1.51 6.14 -39.17
C PHE A 420 -1.50 6.22 -37.63
N LYS A 421 -1.22 7.40 -37.06
CA LYS A 421 -1.30 7.61 -35.60
C LYS A 421 -2.69 7.37 -35.03
N LYS A 422 -3.75 7.79 -35.73
CA LYS A 422 -5.14 7.50 -35.31
C LYS A 422 -5.44 6.01 -35.35
N ASP A 423 -4.96 5.30 -36.36
CA ASP A 423 -5.12 3.86 -36.47
C ASP A 423 -4.43 3.15 -35.29
N LEU A 424 -3.22 3.58 -34.90
CA LEU A 424 -2.54 3.07 -33.71
C LEU A 424 -3.35 3.29 -32.42
N LEU A 425 -3.95 4.48 -32.22
CA LEU A 425 -4.82 4.72 -31.05
C LEU A 425 -6.02 3.79 -31.03
N ALA A 426 -6.65 3.56 -32.19
CA ALA A 426 -7.76 2.63 -32.30
C ALA A 426 -7.31 1.20 -31.93
N ARG A 427 -6.15 0.75 -32.42
CA ARG A 427 -5.57 -0.54 -32.02
C ARG A 427 -5.31 -0.60 -30.52
N ALA A 428 -4.78 0.46 -29.90
CA ALA A 428 -4.54 0.49 -28.45
C ALA A 428 -5.83 0.32 -27.63
N LEU A 429 -6.90 1.04 -28.00
CA LEU A 429 -8.21 0.95 -27.33
C LEU A 429 -8.85 -0.43 -27.47
N GLU A 430 -8.83 -1.01 -28.68
CA GLU A 430 -9.31 -2.37 -28.96
C GLU A 430 -8.54 -3.44 -28.18
N ASN A 431 -7.30 -3.12 -27.79
CA ASN A 431 -6.37 -4.01 -27.09
C ASN A 431 -6.08 -3.56 -25.66
N SER A 432 -7.04 -2.90 -25.00
CA SER A 432 -6.95 -2.53 -23.59
C SER A 432 -7.14 -3.73 -22.64
N TRP A 433 -6.64 -3.61 -21.41
CA TRP A 433 -6.85 -4.63 -20.37
C TRP A 433 -8.32 -4.89 -20.06
N LYS A 434 -9.17 -3.86 -20.12
CA LYS A 434 -10.64 -4.00 -20.00
C LYS A 434 -11.20 -4.97 -21.04
N MET A 435 -10.70 -4.92 -22.28
CA MET A 435 -11.12 -5.85 -23.32
C MET A 435 -10.61 -7.27 -23.07
N ARG A 436 -9.42 -7.43 -22.45
CA ARG A 436 -8.89 -8.75 -22.05
C ARG A 436 -9.70 -9.39 -20.94
N ALA A 437 -9.98 -8.64 -19.87
CA ALA A 437 -10.84 -9.09 -18.79
C ALA A 437 -12.26 -9.39 -19.28
N LYS A 438 -12.80 -8.63 -20.23
CA LYS A 438 -14.10 -8.95 -20.85
C LYS A 438 -14.09 -10.29 -21.59
N ALA A 439 -13.01 -10.62 -22.32
CA ALA A 439 -12.87 -11.91 -23.01
C ALA A 439 -12.80 -13.06 -22.00
N LEU A 440 -11.98 -12.92 -20.95
CA LEU A 440 -11.86 -13.92 -19.88
C LEU A 440 -13.17 -14.07 -19.07
N SER A 441 -13.80 -12.96 -18.69
CA SER A 441 -15.07 -12.94 -17.96
C SER A 441 -16.21 -13.58 -18.76
N LYS A 442 -16.29 -13.31 -20.07
CA LYS A 442 -17.26 -13.98 -20.95
C LYS A 442 -17.09 -15.50 -20.87
N ARG A 443 -15.84 -15.96 -20.86
CA ARG A 443 -15.54 -17.39 -20.74
C ARG A 443 -15.91 -17.94 -19.38
N ILE A 444 -15.52 -17.26 -18.30
CA ILE A 444 -15.90 -17.61 -16.93
C ILE A 444 -17.42 -17.81 -16.79
N LEU A 445 -18.22 -16.94 -17.39
CA LEU A 445 -19.69 -17.02 -17.33
C LEU A 445 -20.28 -18.19 -18.13
N GLN A 446 -19.58 -18.69 -19.16
CA GLN A 446 -20.02 -19.84 -19.96
C GLN A 446 -19.83 -21.17 -19.24
N GLU A 447 -18.85 -21.27 -18.33
CA GLU A 447 -18.65 -22.43 -17.44
C GLU A 447 -19.75 -22.55 -16.36
N GLY A 448 -20.66 -21.57 -16.29
CA GLY A 448 -21.72 -21.47 -15.28
C GLY A 448 -21.26 -20.70 -14.02
N PRO A 449 -22.21 -20.15 -13.24
CA PRO A 449 -21.88 -19.48 -11.98
C PRO A 449 -21.24 -20.48 -11.02
N SER A 450 -19.96 -20.29 -10.68
CA SER A 450 -19.25 -21.13 -9.71
C SER A 450 -19.64 -20.80 -8.27
N PHE A 451 -20.04 -19.54 -8.02
CA PHE A 451 -20.68 -19.18 -6.78
C PHE A 451 -22.16 -19.52 -6.93
N ALA A 452 -22.58 -20.66 -6.38
CA ALA A 452 -23.94 -20.70 -5.88
C ALA A 452 -24.09 -19.48 -4.97
N LYS A 453 -25.23 -18.80 -4.97
CA LYS A 453 -25.64 -18.10 -3.75
C LYS A 453 -25.86 -19.17 -2.68
N THR A 454 -24.81 -19.86 -2.25
CA THR A 454 -24.70 -20.38 -0.92
C THR A 454 -24.79 -19.12 -0.08
N THR A 455 -26.03 -18.84 0.36
CA THR A 455 -26.22 -18.44 1.74
C THR A 455 -25.15 -19.18 2.51
N LEU A 456 -24.12 -18.46 2.98
CA LEU A 456 -23.39 -18.86 4.16
C LEU A 456 -24.45 -19.50 5.06
N PRO A 457 -24.28 -20.76 5.48
CA PRO A 457 -25.24 -21.34 6.40
C PRO A 457 -25.35 -20.29 7.50
N LEU A 458 -26.56 -19.75 7.67
CA LEU A 458 -26.95 -19.14 8.92
C LEU A 458 -26.74 -20.26 9.94
N LYS A 459 -25.51 -20.44 10.40
CA LYS A 459 -25.18 -21.19 11.59
C LYS A 459 -25.77 -20.32 12.68
N GLU A 460 -27.03 -20.61 12.96
CA GLU A 460 -27.75 -20.33 14.18
C GLU A 460 -27.31 -19.05 14.90
N LEU A 461 -27.65 -17.89 14.32
CA LEU A 461 -28.01 -16.74 15.14
C LEU A 461 -29.48 -16.87 15.52
N VAL A 462 -29.83 -18.01 16.12
CA VAL A 462 -30.98 -18.10 17.04
C VAL A 462 -30.42 -17.78 18.41
N GLY A 463 -30.12 -16.50 18.60
CA GLY A 463 -29.93 -15.86 19.89
C GLY A 463 -30.98 -14.76 20.01
N GLY A 464 -32.26 -15.16 20.03
CA GLY A 464 -33.34 -14.21 20.23
C GLY A 464 -33.27 -13.64 21.64
N VAL A 465 -33.04 -12.34 21.74
CA VAL A 465 -33.46 -11.57 22.91
C VAL A 465 -34.72 -10.81 22.50
N ASN A 466 -35.86 -11.18 23.10
CA ASN A 466 -37.15 -10.49 23.04
C ASN A 466 -37.88 -10.44 21.68
N ASN A 467 -38.09 -11.58 21.00
CA ASN A 467 -39.16 -11.75 20.00
C ASN A 467 -39.24 -10.69 18.86
N ARG A 468 -38.10 -10.15 18.41
CA ARG A 468 -38.05 -9.22 17.27
C ARG A 468 -37.11 -9.75 16.19
N LEU A 469 -37.62 -9.81 14.97
CA LEU A 469 -36.86 -10.20 13.78
C LEU A 469 -36.67 -8.93 12.92
N ILE A 470 -35.42 -8.53 12.66
CA ILE A 470 -35.11 -7.38 11.80
C ILE A 470 -34.84 -7.90 10.39
N VAL A 471 -35.60 -7.40 9.40
CA VAL A 471 -35.43 -7.75 7.98
C VAL A 471 -35.01 -6.51 7.22
N HIS A 472 -33.80 -6.52 6.66
CA HIS A 472 -33.30 -5.47 5.79
C HIS A 472 -33.86 -5.64 4.36
N VAL A 473 -34.48 -4.60 3.79
CA VAL A 473 -34.84 -4.54 2.37
C VAL A 473 -34.07 -3.38 1.75
N VAL A 474 -33.12 -3.71 0.88
CA VAL A 474 -32.37 -2.75 0.04
C VAL A 474 -33.00 -2.78 -1.34
N ASN A 475 -33.26 -1.63 -1.97
CA ASN A 475 -33.89 -1.64 -3.29
C ASN A 475 -33.07 -1.04 -4.43
N GLY A 476 -33.18 -1.78 -5.55
CA GLY A 476 -32.83 -1.43 -6.93
C GLY A 476 -33.70 -2.23 -7.93
N ILE A 477 -34.92 -2.63 -7.57
CA ILE A 477 -35.83 -3.42 -8.42
C ILE A 477 -37.22 -2.75 -8.50
N ASP A 478 -37.79 -2.79 -9.70
CA ASP A 478 -39.09 -2.26 -10.09
C ASP A 478 -40.24 -2.65 -9.14
N SER A 479 -41.01 -1.63 -8.75
CA SER A 479 -42.01 -1.63 -7.66
C SER A 479 -43.10 -2.71 -7.80
N THR A 480 -43.51 -3.05 -9.01
CA THR A 480 -44.51 -4.09 -9.27
C THR A 480 -44.00 -5.52 -9.05
N TYR A 481 -42.68 -5.76 -9.06
CA TYR A 481 -42.10 -7.09 -8.82
C TYR A 481 -41.99 -7.42 -7.32
N LEU A 482 -41.80 -6.38 -6.49
CA LEU A 482 -41.70 -6.48 -5.02
C LEU A 482 -43.03 -6.85 -4.37
N GLU A 483 -44.15 -6.31 -4.85
CA GLU A 483 -45.49 -6.59 -4.31
C GLU A 483 -45.82 -8.09 -4.33
N SER A 484 -45.39 -8.83 -5.35
CA SER A 484 -45.71 -10.27 -5.44
C SER A 484 -44.88 -11.17 -4.51
N ARG A 485 -43.64 -10.77 -4.19
CA ARG A 485 -42.66 -11.60 -3.45
C ARG A 485 -42.59 -11.23 -1.98
N ALA A 486 -42.63 -9.93 -1.65
CA ALA A 486 -42.75 -9.46 -0.27
C ALA A 486 -44.09 -9.92 0.33
N PHE A 487 -45.19 -9.93 -0.45
CA PHE A 487 -46.48 -10.44 0.00
C PHE A 487 -46.52 -11.96 0.20
N LYS A 488 -45.78 -12.75 -0.61
CA LYS A 488 -45.65 -14.22 -0.41
C LYS A 488 -44.73 -14.59 0.75
N VAL A 489 -43.68 -13.79 1.00
CA VAL A 489 -42.79 -13.93 2.17
C VAL A 489 -43.53 -13.52 3.44
N ALA A 490 -44.25 -12.39 3.41
CA ALA A 490 -45.11 -11.95 4.49
C ALA A 490 -46.24 -12.94 4.78
N GLN A 491 -46.97 -13.48 3.77
CA GLN A 491 -48.00 -14.49 3.99
C GLN A 491 -47.47 -15.81 4.59
N ARG A 492 -46.22 -16.19 4.31
CA ARG A 492 -45.57 -17.34 4.94
C ARG A 492 -45.11 -17.05 6.37
N LEU A 493 -44.75 -15.80 6.68
CA LEU A 493 -44.24 -15.37 7.99
C LEU A 493 -45.35 -14.91 8.97
N ILE A 494 -46.51 -14.45 8.49
CA ILE A 494 -47.68 -14.01 9.30
C ILE A 494 -48.27 -15.15 10.17
N LYS A 495 -47.88 -16.41 9.95
CA LYS A 495 -48.20 -17.51 10.89
C LYS A 495 -47.30 -17.57 12.13
N SER A 496 -46.33 -16.66 12.29
CA SER A 496 -45.39 -16.64 13.42
C SER A 496 -45.56 -15.38 14.30
N LYS A 497 -45.46 -15.54 15.63
CA LYS A 497 -45.78 -14.54 16.66
C LYS A 497 -44.72 -13.43 16.83
N TYR A 498 -44.22 -12.85 15.74
CA TYR A 498 -43.17 -11.81 15.81
C TYR A 498 -43.69 -10.42 15.42
N THR A 499 -43.11 -9.38 16.02
CA THR A 499 -43.30 -7.98 15.61
C THR A 499 -42.24 -7.60 14.57
N TYR A 500 -42.67 -7.02 13.45
CA TYR A 500 -41.81 -6.68 12.31
C TYR A 500 -41.64 -5.16 12.20
N VAL A 501 -40.44 -4.70 11.86
CA VAL A 501 -40.15 -3.28 11.57
C VAL A 501 -39.54 -3.22 10.18
N PHE A 502 -40.15 -2.41 9.31
CA PHE A 502 -39.68 -2.15 7.94
C PHE A 502 -39.12 -0.73 7.86
N TYR A 503 -38.00 -0.56 7.16
CA TYR A 503 -37.43 0.75 6.87
C TYR A 503 -37.45 1.01 5.36
N ASP A 504 -37.92 2.20 4.97
CA ASP A 504 -37.77 2.74 3.62
C ASP A 504 -36.64 3.78 3.64
N VAL A 505 -35.73 3.70 2.69
CA VAL A 505 -34.59 4.61 2.57
C VAL A 505 -34.65 5.22 1.17
N SER A 506 -35.57 6.14 0.96
CA SER A 506 -35.56 7.02 -0.21
C SER A 506 -35.32 8.48 0.21
N PRO A 507 -34.58 9.27 -0.57
CA PRO A 507 -34.40 10.70 -0.29
C PRO A 507 -35.66 11.55 -0.50
N ASP A 508 -36.71 11.05 -1.16
CA ASP A 508 -37.84 11.85 -1.67
C ASP A 508 -39.25 11.33 -1.32
N ALA A 509 -39.41 10.38 -0.40
CA ALA A 509 -40.74 9.95 0.04
C ALA A 509 -41.47 11.06 0.80
N ARG A 510 -42.47 11.69 0.17
CA ARG A 510 -43.49 12.47 0.89
C ARG A 510 -44.40 11.51 1.65
N LEU A 511 -44.36 11.59 2.97
CA LEU A 511 -45.25 10.88 3.89
C LEU A 511 -46.72 11.23 3.60
N GLY A 512 -47.47 10.26 3.08
CA GLY A 512 -48.93 10.20 3.19
C GLY A 512 -49.27 9.17 4.27
N GLU A 513 -50.08 9.58 5.26
CA GLU A 513 -50.49 8.77 6.41
C GLU A 513 -51.23 7.49 6.00
N TYR A 514 -50.78 6.34 6.50
CA TYR A 514 -51.63 5.16 6.66
C TYR A 514 -51.36 4.52 8.03
N VAL A 515 -52.37 4.61 8.90
CA VAL A 515 -52.44 3.95 10.21
C VAL A 515 -53.26 2.68 10.07
N LEU A 516 -52.69 1.51 10.39
CA LEU A 516 -53.46 0.32 10.74
C LEU A 516 -52.72 -0.53 11.79
N GLY A 517 -53.15 -0.41 13.06
CA GLY A 517 -53.21 -1.54 14.02
C GLY A 517 -51.99 -1.84 14.90
N GLU A 518 -52.02 -1.30 16.13
CA GLU A 518 -51.32 -1.68 17.37
C GLU A 518 -49.80 -1.97 17.33
N GLY A 519 -49.03 -0.87 17.29
CA GLY A 519 -47.78 -0.73 18.03
C GLY A 519 -46.51 -0.47 17.20
N ILE A 520 -46.38 0.72 16.60
CA ILE A 520 -45.12 1.24 16.01
C ILE A 520 -44.79 2.57 16.72
N TYR A 521 -43.57 2.68 17.26
CA TYR A 521 -43.00 3.95 17.75
C TYR A 521 -42.14 4.58 16.64
N LEU A 522 -42.46 5.80 16.26
CA LEU A 522 -41.63 6.67 15.40
C LEU A 522 -40.79 7.57 16.31
N ALA A 523 -39.46 7.42 16.28
CA ALA A 523 -38.55 8.37 16.91
C ALA A 523 -38.07 9.39 15.86
N SER A 524 -38.55 10.62 16.02
CA SER A 524 -38.10 11.81 15.30
C SER A 524 -36.72 12.27 15.81
N SER A 525 -35.83 12.59 14.87
CA SER A 525 -34.72 13.57 14.96
C SER A 525 -33.83 13.59 16.23
N ILE A 526 -32.54 13.34 16.00
CA ILE A 526 -31.41 13.57 16.92
C ILE A 526 -31.35 15.06 17.33
N GLU A 527 -31.51 15.35 18.63
CA GLU A 527 -31.02 16.59 19.26
C GLU A 527 -30.37 16.24 20.61
N THR A 528 -29.05 16.48 20.74
CA THR A 528 -28.28 16.28 21.98
C THR A 528 -27.82 17.63 22.54
N ILE A 529 -28.10 17.89 23.83
CA ILE A 529 -27.66 19.09 24.56
C ILE A 529 -26.22 18.92 25.06
N ILE A 530 -25.38 19.92 24.77
CA ILE A 530 -23.95 19.96 25.08
C ILE A 530 -23.73 20.77 26.38
N SER A 531 -23.14 20.17 27.41
CA SER A 531 -22.55 20.91 28.53
C SER A 531 -21.04 20.99 28.35
N VAL A 532 -20.52 22.19 28.11
CA VAL A 532 -19.11 22.47 27.87
C VAL A 532 -18.43 22.91 29.18
N ASN A 533 -17.42 22.17 29.62
CA ASN A 533 -16.31 22.78 30.37
C ASN A 533 -15.04 22.65 29.52
N LYS A 534 -14.11 23.58 29.66
CA LYS A 534 -13.05 23.92 28.69
C LYS A 534 -12.13 22.78 28.24
N ASN A 535 -12.16 21.60 28.87
CA ASN A 535 -11.24 20.50 28.55
C ASN A 535 -11.92 19.14 28.22
N PHE A 536 -13.25 18.97 28.36
CA PHE A 536 -13.92 17.67 28.10
C PHE A 536 -15.40 17.82 27.71
N THR A 537 -15.91 16.91 26.88
CA THR A 537 -17.35 16.76 26.57
C THR A 537 -17.89 15.51 27.26
N TYR A 538 -18.97 15.65 28.02
CA TYR A 538 -19.70 14.53 28.64
C TYR A 538 -20.95 14.22 27.82
N ILE A 539 -21.21 12.94 27.53
CA ILE A 539 -22.52 12.48 27.05
C ILE A 539 -23.35 12.12 28.28
N ILE A 540 -24.43 12.85 28.53
CA ILE A 540 -25.44 12.49 29.53
C ILE A 540 -26.73 12.21 28.77
N ASP A 541 -27.11 10.93 28.69
CA ASP A 541 -28.48 10.54 28.32
C ASP A 541 -29.44 11.05 29.43
N LYS A 542 -30.62 11.51 29.03
CA LYS A 542 -31.63 12.07 29.93
C LYS A 542 -32.31 11.02 30.81
N ASN A 543 -31.92 9.75 30.71
CA ASN A 543 -32.20 8.75 31.72
C ASN A 543 -30.94 8.54 32.57
N GLY A 544 -30.86 9.27 33.69
CA GLY A 544 -29.80 9.16 34.69
C GLY A 544 -29.74 7.83 35.46
N VAL A 545 -30.04 6.69 34.85
CA VAL A 545 -29.88 5.34 35.38
C VAL A 545 -29.61 4.43 34.19
N ASP A 546 -28.37 3.97 34.04
CA ASP A 546 -27.95 2.70 33.40
C ASP A 546 -26.42 2.58 33.25
N SER A 547 -25.65 3.61 33.61
CA SER A 547 -24.18 3.53 33.68
C SER A 547 -23.67 2.59 34.79
N ILE A 548 -24.54 2.12 35.70
CA ILE A 548 -24.17 1.22 36.79
C ILE A 548 -24.46 -0.25 36.45
N GLU A 549 -25.41 -0.56 35.56
CA GLU A 549 -25.78 -1.95 35.24
C GLU A 549 -24.91 -2.64 34.18
N ASN A 550 -24.18 -1.89 33.36
CA ASN A 550 -23.29 -2.44 32.34
C ASN A 550 -21.80 -2.30 32.66
N GLY A 551 -21.46 -1.87 33.88
CA GLY A 551 -20.09 -1.71 34.34
C GLY A 551 -19.29 -0.67 33.54
N ILE A 552 -19.88 0.45 33.12
CA ILE A 552 -19.17 1.49 32.35
C ILE A 552 -19.16 2.78 33.16
N SER A 553 -17.97 3.32 33.41
CA SER A 553 -17.79 4.59 34.11
C SER A 553 -16.84 5.53 33.37
N ASP A 554 -16.93 6.82 33.70
CA ASP A 554 -15.94 7.85 33.35
C ASP A 554 -15.70 8.06 31.83
N VAL A 555 -16.76 8.00 31.02
CA VAL A 555 -16.74 8.22 29.56
C VAL A 555 -16.34 9.67 29.22
N LYS A 556 -15.26 9.83 28.44
CA LYS A 556 -14.70 11.11 27.99
C LYS A 556 -14.49 11.09 26.49
N ILE A 557 -14.91 12.15 25.80
CA ILE A 557 -14.69 12.31 24.36
C ILE A 557 -13.79 13.53 24.12
N ASN A 558 -12.72 13.32 23.35
CA ASN A 558 -11.79 14.37 22.94
C ASN A 558 -11.37 14.18 21.48
N LYS A 559 -11.68 15.14 20.60
CA LYS A 559 -11.23 15.19 19.18
C LYS A 559 -11.39 13.89 18.38
N GLY A 560 -12.49 13.16 18.55
CA GLY A 560 -12.76 11.91 17.83
C GLY A 560 -12.24 10.63 18.51
N LEU A 561 -11.68 10.77 19.72
CA LEU A 561 -11.35 9.65 20.60
C LEU A 561 -12.38 9.50 21.73
N VAL A 562 -12.87 8.27 21.96
CA VAL A 562 -13.75 7.90 23.07
C VAL A 562 -12.95 7.10 24.10
N VAL A 563 -12.83 7.61 25.32
CA VAL A 563 -12.17 6.92 26.44
C VAL A 563 -13.23 6.55 27.47
N PHE A 564 -13.28 5.30 27.92
CA PHE A 564 -14.16 4.92 29.03
C PHE A 564 -13.55 3.80 29.88
N GLN A 565 -14.03 3.70 31.12
CA GLN A 565 -13.65 2.65 32.04
C GLN A 565 -14.71 1.54 32.03
N TYR A 566 -14.25 0.28 31.99
CA TYR A 566 -15.11 -0.90 32.10
C TYR A 566 -14.79 -1.73 33.37
N GLU A 567 -15.81 -1.93 34.21
CA GLU A 567 -15.83 -2.67 35.48
C GLU A 567 -16.81 -3.86 35.46
N GLY A 568 -17.42 -4.20 34.31
CA GLY A 568 -18.44 -5.25 34.21
C GLY A 568 -17.89 -6.69 34.16
N GLU A 569 -18.67 -7.66 34.66
CA GLU A 569 -18.29 -9.09 34.71
C GLU A 569 -18.63 -9.88 33.42
N SER A 570 -19.40 -9.30 32.48
CA SER A 570 -19.95 -10.01 31.30
C SER A 570 -19.26 -9.64 29.98
N LEU A 571 -18.80 -10.66 29.24
CA LEU A 571 -18.08 -10.57 27.95
C LEU A 571 -18.98 -10.06 26.80
N LEU A 572 -20.29 -10.34 26.86
CA LEU A 572 -21.25 -10.02 25.80
C LEU A 572 -21.55 -8.51 25.70
N ASN A 573 -21.59 -7.83 26.85
CA ASN A 573 -21.99 -6.42 26.93
C ASN A 573 -20.86 -5.49 26.45
N ALA A 574 -19.59 -5.85 26.74
CA ALA A 574 -18.42 -5.14 26.22
C ALA A 574 -18.34 -5.20 24.69
N ASN A 575 -18.52 -6.38 24.08
CA ASN A 575 -18.46 -6.54 22.62
C ASN A 575 -19.58 -5.79 21.89
N SER A 576 -20.82 -5.82 22.42
CA SER A 576 -21.95 -5.09 21.82
C SER A 576 -21.76 -3.57 21.83
N LEU A 577 -21.06 -3.04 22.84
CA LEU A 577 -20.75 -1.62 22.94
C LEU A 577 -19.60 -1.22 22.01
N VAL A 578 -18.50 -1.99 22.02
CA VAL A 578 -17.34 -1.76 21.15
C VAL A 578 -17.77 -1.77 19.68
N ASN A 579 -18.62 -2.72 19.27
CA ASN A 579 -19.17 -2.78 17.91
C ASN A 579 -20.06 -1.59 17.54
N ARG A 580 -20.76 -0.99 18.52
CA ARG A 580 -21.60 0.20 18.31
C ARG A 580 -20.80 1.50 18.25
N LEU A 581 -19.66 1.58 18.91
CA LEU A 581 -18.80 2.77 18.90
C LEU A 581 -17.83 2.76 17.71
N ILE A 582 -17.42 1.57 17.24
CA ILE A 582 -16.58 1.40 16.04
C ILE A 582 -17.35 1.73 14.75
N SER A 583 -18.68 1.56 14.72
CA SER A 583 -19.49 1.89 13.54
C SER A 583 -19.48 3.38 13.16
N ASP A 584 -19.05 4.24 14.08
CA ASP A 584 -19.11 5.71 13.95
C ASP A 584 -17.73 6.34 13.63
N GLU A 585 -16.74 5.55 13.18
CA GLU A 585 -15.37 5.99 12.85
C GLU A 585 -14.59 6.65 14.02
N LEU A 586 -14.92 6.32 15.26
CA LEU A 586 -14.24 6.85 16.45
C LEU A 586 -13.10 5.91 16.89
N ASN A 587 -11.93 6.49 17.22
CA ASN A 587 -10.86 5.76 17.90
C ASN A 587 -11.28 5.53 19.37
N ILE A 588 -11.08 4.35 19.94
CA ILE A 588 -11.59 3.98 21.27
C ILE A 588 -10.45 3.51 22.17
N VAL A 589 -10.37 4.05 23.39
CA VAL A 589 -9.48 3.52 24.43
C VAL A 589 -10.29 3.00 25.61
N ILE A 590 -10.06 1.75 25.98
CA ILE A 590 -10.77 1.08 27.08
C ILE A 590 -9.80 0.86 28.25
N THR A 591 -10.16 1.35 29.43
CA THR A 591 -9.45 1.05 30.68
C THR A 591 -10.20 -0.02 31.47
N ILE A 592 -9.51 -1.10 31.88
CA ILE A 592 -10.13 -2.28 32.51
C ILE A 592 -9.50 -2.65 33.85
N SER A 593 -10.28 -3.24 34.76
CA SER A 593 -9.80 -3.81 36.02
C SER A 593 -9.25 -5.23 35.86
N ARG A 594 -8.38 -5.66 36.78
CA ARG A 594 -7.63 -6.94 36.75
C ARG A 594 -8.50 -8.22 36.76
N GLN A 595 -9.81 -8.11 36.98
CA GLN A 595 -10.76 -9.24 36.95
C GLN A 595 -11.33 -9.50 35.54
N ALA A 596 -11.14 -8.59 34.58
CA ALA A 596 -11.67 -8.70 33.22
C ALA A 596 -10.66 -9.26 32.20
N THR A 597 -9.52 -9.82 32.62
CA THR A 597 -8.40 -10.15 31.72
C THR A 597 -8.70 -11.30 30.72
N GLU A 598 -9.63 -12.22 31.03
CA GLU A 598 -10.09 -13.23 30.06
C GLU A 598 -11.06 -12.66 29.00
N ILE A 599 -11.79 -11.59 29.33
CA ILE A 599 -12.75 -10.89 28.43
C ILE A 599 -12.00 -10.17 27.28
N VAL A 600 -10.70 -9.92 27.46
CA VAL A 600 -9.87 -9.01 26.65
C VAL A 600 -9.26 -9.64 25.41
N LYS A 601 -9.03 -10.96 25.41
CA LYS A 601 -8.45 -11.66 24.24
C LYS A 601 -9.32 -11.54 22.99
N THR A 602 -10.61 -11.28 23.13
CA THR A 602 -11.57 -11.16 22.02
C THR A 602 -11.66 -9.73 21.47
N VAL A 603 -11.40 -8.70 22.30
CA VAL A 603 -11.55 -7.27 21.94
C VAL A 603 -10.28 -6.70 21.29
N ARG A 604 -9.10 -7.29 21.54
CA ARG A 604 -7.81 -6.91 20.91
C ARG A 604 -7.77 -7.07 19.37
N ASN A 605 -8.82 -7.60 18.74
CA ASN A 605 -8.89 -7.87 17.30
C ASN A 605 -9.40 -6.70 16.43
N TYR A 606 -9.58 -5.50 17.01
CA TYR A 606 -10.04 -4.31 16.29
C TYR A 606 -8.95 -3.23 16.24
N ASN A 607 -8.59 -2.77 15.03
CA ASN A 607 -7.53 -1.78 14.77
C ASN A 607 -7.74 -0.39 15.40
N TYR A 608 -8.90 -0.15 16.04
CA TYR A 608 -9.26 1.15 16.64
C TYR A 608 -9.53 1.06 18.14
N CYS A 609 -9.15 -0.05 18.77
CA CYS A 609 -9.40 -0.30 20.20
C CYS A 609 -8.09 -0.61 20.94
N GLU A 610 -7.55 0.37 21.64
CA GLU A 610 -6.43 0.12 22.56
C GLU A 610 -6.94 -0.15 23.97
N ILE A 611 -6.46 -1.26 24.55
CA ILE A 611 -6.86 -1.72 25.88
C ILE A 611 -5.73 -1.41 26.84
N ILE A 612 -6.02 -0.58 27.83
CA ILE A 612 -5.11 -0.30 28.93
C ILE A 612 -5.55 -1.20 30.09
N GLU A 613 -4.82 -2.31 30.26
CA GLU A 613 -4.87 -3.06 31.51
C GLU A 613 -4.41 -2.13 32.64
N ARG A 614 -5.22 -1.99 33.70
CA ARG A 614 -4.80 -1.22 34.88
C ARG A 614 -3.52 -1.86 35.44
N HIS A 615 -2.41 -1.16 35.27
CA HIS A 615 -1.17 -1.51 35.92
C HIS A 615 -1.32 -1.26 37.43
N ASN A 616 -0.52 -1.91 38.27
CA ASN A 616 -0.49 -1.60 39.70
C ASN A 616 -0.09 -0.13 39.98
N ASP A 617 0.50 0.53 38.98
CA ASP A 617 0.89 1.94 39.00
C ASP A 617 -0.02 2.76 38.06
N ALA A 618 -0.94 3.51 38.65
CA ALA A 618 -1.92 4.32 37.92
C ALA A 618 -1.28 5.42 37.05
N ASN A 619 -0.05 5.83 37.37
CA ASN A 619 0.66 6.86 36.61
C ASN A 619 1.12 6.31 35.24
N ILE A 620 1.63 5.08 35.19
CA ILE A 620 2.06 4.43 33.94
C ILE A 620 0.89 4.25 32.98
N SER A 621 -0.28 3.83 33.49
CA SER A 621 -1.48 3.72 32.68
C SER A 621 -1.93 5.07 32.09
N ALA A 622 -1.78 6.16 32.83
CA ALA A 622 -2.10 7.51 32.35
C ALA A 622 -1.12 8.00 31.27
N LEU A 623 0.19 7.73 31.45
CA LEU A 623 1.21 8.07 30.46
C LEU A 623 1.04 7.27 29.17
N LYS A 624 0.75 5.97 29.25
CA LYS A 624 0.45 5.14 28.07
C LYS A 624 -0.76 5.68 27.30
N LEU A 625 -1.84 6.04 28.00
CA LEU A 625 -3.02 6.65 27.39
C LEU A 625 -2.68 7.95 26.64
N LYS A 626 -1.85 8.80 27.24
CA LYS A 626 -1.39 10.04 26.60
C LYS A 626 -0.60 9.73 25.31
N ALA A 627 0.34 8.79 25.37
CA ALA A 627 1.15 8.40 24.22
C ALA A 627 0.29 7.91 23.03
N ILE A 628 -0.72 7.10 23.33
CA ILE A 628 -1.73 6.60 22.39
C ILE A 628 -2.48 7.74 21.69
N ILE A 629 -2.96 8.71 22.48
CA ILE A 629 -3.69 9.87 21.98
C ILE A 629 -2.81 10.66 21.01
N GLU A 630 -1.55 10.87 21.38
CA GLU A 630 -0.63 11.72 20.64
C GLU A 630 -0.12 11.04 19.36
N PHE A 631 0.12 9.73 19.38
CA PHE A 631 0.61 8.95 18.22
C PHE A 631 -0.21 9.15 16.95
N ASN A 632 -1.55 9.25 17.08
CA ASN A 632 -2.48 9.41 15.97
C ASN A 632 -2.51 10.83 15.36
N HIS A 633 -1.75 11.78 15.91
CA HIS A 633 -1.86 13.20 15.57
C HIS A 633 -0.56 13.84 15.08
N TYR A 634 0.52 13.08 14.96
CA TYR A 634 1.81 13.63 14.54
C TYR A 634 1.89 13.83 13.02
N ASP A 635 2.32 15.03 12.62
CA ASP A 635 2.69 15.39 11.25
C ASP A 635 4.21 15.26 11.12
N TYR A 636 4.66 14.29 10.32
CA TYR A 636 6.02 13.74 10.38
C TYR A 636 7.03 14.52 9.55
N THR A 637 7.24 15.82 9.86
CA THR A 637 8.40 16.57 9.35
C THR A 637 8.84 17.66 10.35
N SER A 638 10.02 17.51 10.97
CA SER A 638 10.67 18.61 11.70
C SER A 638 11.84 19.14 10.87
N ALA A 639 11.77 20.42 10.48
CA ALA A 639 12.82 21.07 9.68
C ALA A 639 14.19 21.04 10.36
N GLN A 640 14.21 20.91 11.70
CA GLN A 640 15.42 20.90 12.51
C GLN A 640 16.12 19.53 12.48
N LEU A 641 15.39 18.42 12.38
CA LEU A 641 16.00 17.11 12.17
C LEU A 641 16.66 17.08 10.78
N GLU A 642 15.96 17.59 9.75
CA GLU A 642 16.52 17.65 8.39
C GLU A 642 17.80 18.48 8.32
N GLU A 643 17.89 19.59 9.06
CA GLU A 643 19.11 20.40 9.17
C GLU A 643 20.29 19.56 9.71
N VAL A 644 20.07 18.82 10.79
CA VAL A 644 21.08 17.95 11.42
C VAL A 644 21.50 16.83 10.47
N GLN A 645 20.54 16.15 9.83
CA GLN A 645 20.82 15.06 8.88
C GLN A 645 21.60 15.53 7.65
N ASN A 646 21.28 16.73 7.13
CA ASN A 646 22.01 17.31 6.01
C ASN A 646 23.45 17.68 6.40
N GLU A 647 23.67 18.18 7.62
CA GLU A 647 25.02 18.44 8.10
C GLU A 647 25.86 17.16 8.27
N ILE A 648 25.25 16.08 8.77
CA ILE A 648 25.89 14.76 8.83
C ILE A 648 26.25 14.29 7.43
N LEU A 649 25.31 14.34 6.47
CA LEU A 649 25.58 13.99 5.06
C LEU A 649 26.77 14.76 4.49
N ASP A 650 26.83 16.07 4.72
CA ASP A 650 27.91 16.92 4.20
C ASP A 650 29.28 16.59 4.80
N ILE A 651 29.32 16.15 6.06
CA ILE A 651 30.57 15.69 6.70
C ILE A 651 30.97 14.32 6.12
N TYR A 652 30.03 13.38 6.05
CA TYR A 652 30.31 12.01 5.59
C TYR A 652 30.71 11.95 4.11
N ARG A 653 30.15 12.82 3.27
CA ARG A 653 30.55 12.98 1.86
C ARG A 653 32.01 13.34 1.66
N LYS A 654 32.66 13.95 2.66
CA LYS A 654 34.07 14.32 2.59
C LYS A 654 35.00 13.19 3.04
N ASP A 655 34.51 12.29 3.90
CA ASP A 655 35.31 11.25 4.55
C ASP A 655 35.22 9.89 3.84
N ASP A 656 34.01 9.46 3.46
CA ASP A 656 33.77 8.16 2.84
C ASP A 656 32.51 8.17 1.93
N PRO A 657 32.68 8.31 0.61
CA PRO A 657 31.56 8.34 -0.35
C PRO A 657 30.71 7.06 -0.38
N THR A 658 31.21 5.92 0.10
CA THR A 658 30.49 4.64 0.04
C THR A 658 29.46 4.51 1.17
N ILE A 659 29.79 4.98 2.37
CA ILE A 659 28.91 5.01 3.54
C ILE A 659 27.74 5.99 3.33
N VAL A 660 27.98 7.08 2.60
CA VAL A 660 26.94 8.08 2.25
C VAL A 660 25.77 7.44 1.52
N SER A 661 26.03 6.45 0.65
CA SER A 661 24.97 5.83 -0.15
C SER A 661 23.92 5.12 0.72
N TYR A 662 24.33 4.42 1.77
CA TYR A 662 23.39 3.72 2.65
C TYR A 662 22.64 4.68 3.59
N TYR A 663 23.34 5.65 4.19
CA TYR A 663 22.70 6.65 5.05
C TYR A 663 21.71 7.52 4.26
N GLU A 664 22.09 7.98 3.07
CA GLU A 664 21.27 8.86 2.23
C GLU A 664 20.04 8.17 1.63
N LEU A 665 20.17 6.91 1.18
CA LEU A 665 19.10 6.21 0.44
C LEU A 665 18.09 5.50 1.34
N ALA A 666 18.48 5.10 2.55
CA ALA A 666 17.64 4.27 3.42
C ALA A 666 17.53 4.82 4.85
N TYR A 667 18.66 5.00 5.54
CA TYR A 667 18.65 5.23 6.98
C TYR A 667 18.07 6.60 7.36
N LYS A 668 18.43 7.68 6.64
CA LYS A 668 17.95 9.05 6.90
C LYS A 668 16.42 9.18 6.91
N GLU A 669 15.73 8.50 5.99
CA GLU A 669 14.26 8.53 5.97
C GLU A 669 13.67 7.69 7.10
N ALA A 670 14.34 6.60 7.48
CA ALA A 670 13.90 5.76 8.59
C ALA A 670 14.00 6.50 9.95
N GLU A 671 15.08 7.26 10.20
CA GLU A 671 15.28 8.08 11.41
C GLU A 671 14.08 8.98 11.75
N LYS A 672 13.41 9.54 10.73
CA LYS A 672 12.22 10.40 10.90
C LYS A 672 11.05 9.66 11.54
N ASN A 673 10.98 8.35 11.32
CA ASN A 673 9.91 7.52 11.86
C ASN A 673 10.24 6.96 13.24
N TYR A 674 11.52 6.80 13.60
CA TYR A 674 11.95 6.23 14.88
C TYR A 674 11.88 7.21 16.05
N TRP A 675 12.11 8.51 15.84
CA TRP A 675 12.51 9.39 16.95
C TRP A 675 11.58 10.57 17.27
N TYR A 676 10.37 10.64 16.69
CA TYR A 676 9.53 11.83 16.87
C TYR A 676 9.28 12.24 18.35
N PRO A 677 8.75 11.38 19.25
CA PRO A 677 8.58 11.76 20.66
C PRO A 677 9.92 12.03 21.35
N VAL A 678 11.00 11.40 20.89
CA VAL A 678 12.36 11.61 21.39
C VAL A 678 12.84 13.04 21.09
N LEU A 679 12.55 13.58 19.90
CA LEU A 679 12.93 14.95 19.54
C LEU A 679 12.24 15.99 20.44
N ASP A 680 10.93 15.84 20.66
CA ASP A 680 10.16 16.73 21.52
C ASP A 680 10.65 16.68 22.97
N TRP A 681 10.97 15.48 23.47
CA TRP A 681 11.58 15.35 24.79
C TRP A 681 12.91 16.03 24.86
N ILE A 682 13.80 15.81 23.88
CA ILE A 682 15.09 16.51 23.82
C ILE A 682 14.86 18.02 23.82
N ASP A 683 13.94 18.57 23.04
CA ASP A 683 13.68 20.01 22.97
C ASP A 683 13.07 20.58 24.27
N SER A 684 12.48 19.73 25.12
CA SER A 684 11.84 20.11 26.38
C SER A 684 12.70 19.90 27.64
N LEU A 685 13.89 19.30 27.49
CA LEU A 685 14.80 19.08 28.63
C LEU A 685 15.21 20.41 29.28
N GLY A 686 15.55 20.31 30.56
CA GLY A 686 16.15 21.44 31.29
C GLY A 686 17.58 21.70 30.84
N GLU A 687 18.43 22.12 31.79
CA GLU A 687 19.84 22.33 31.50
C GLU A 687 20.56 20.99 31.25
N VAL A 688 21.11 20.82 30.04
CA VAL A 688 21.95 19.68 29.65
C VAL A 688 23.36 20.20 29.35
N LYS A 689 24.37 19.73 30.09
CA LYS A 689 25.79 20.09 29.84
C LYS A 689 26.62 18.91 29.36
N SER A 690 26.12 17.70 29.59
CA SER A 690 26.81 16.46 29.26
C SER A 690 25.84 15.44 28.70
N ALA A 691 26.20 14.84 27.56
CA ALA A 691 25.40 13.80 26.92
C ALA A 691 26.24 12.61 26.52
N ILE A 692 25.65 11.42 26.59
CA ILE A 692 26.22 10.19 26.07
C ILE A 692 25.20 9.47 25.19
N ASP A 693 25.65 9.00 24.03
CA ASP A 693 24.84 8.26 23.07
C ASP A 693 25.42 6.85 22.90
N ILE A 694 24.62 5.84 23.21
CA ILE A 694 25.04 4.43 23.25
C ILE A 694 24.36 3.73 22.08
N GLY A 695 25.15 3.20 21.14
CA GLY A 695 24.66 2.68 19.85
C GLY A 695 24.28 3.80 18.88
N ALA A 696 25.08 4.87 18.84
CA ALA A 696 24.72 6.11 18.17
C ALA A 696 24.62 6.00 16.64
N ALA A 697 25.11 4.93 16.02
CA ALA A 697 25.21 4.76 14.57
C ALA A 697 25.87 5.99 13.90
N TYR A 698 25.08 6.82 13.21
CA TYR A 698 25.53 8.04 12.54
C TYR A 698 25.59 9.29 13.43
N GLY A 699 25.12 9.21 14.69
CA GLY A 699 25.22 10.25 15.72
C GLY A 699 24.21 11.38 15.58
N THR A 700 23.06 11.11 14.95
CA THR A 700 22.02 12.10 14.64
C THR A 700 21.37 12.67 15.90
N LEU A 701 20.96 11.84 16.87
CA LEU A 701 20.33 12.31 18.10
C LEU A 701 21.29 13.08 19.00
N LEU A 702 22.54 12.64 19.12
CA LEU A 702 23.58 13.40 19.82
C LEU A 702 23.78 14.78 19.18
N LEU A 703 23.89 14.87 17.85
CA LEU A 703 24.03 16.17 17.18
C LEU A 703 22.82 17.05 17.44
N TYR A 704 21.62 16.47 17.34
CA TYR A 704 20.37 17.16 17.60
C TYR A 704 20.39 17.79 18.99
N ALA A 705 20.75 17.02 20.03
CA ALA A 705 20.89 17.54 21.39
C ALA A 705 21.97 18.64 21.50
N MET A 706 23.13 18.47 20.85
CA MET A 706 24.21 19.47 20.85
C MET A 706 23.81 20.80 20.17
N LYS A 707 22.83 20.78 19.25
CA LYS A 707 22.28 22.00 18.65
C LYS A 707 21.31 22.75 19.57
N ARG A 708 20.79 22.10 20.62
CA ARG A 708 19.84 22.70 21.58
C ARG A 708 20.50 23.16 22.86
N TYR A 709 21.52 22.44 23.28
CA TYR A 709 22.12 22.61 24.59
C TYR A 709 23.61 22.91 24.50
N PRO A 710 24.17 23.68 25.45
CA PRO A 710 25.60 23.94 25.55
C PRO A 710 26.34 22.72 26.11
N ILE A 711 26.30 21.60 25.38
CA ILE A 711 26.95 20.34 25.77
C ILE A 711 28.46 20.53 25.64
N ASN A 712 29.16 20.53 26.77
CA ASN A 712 30.61 20.65 26.84
C ASN A 712 31.32 19.29 26.99
N LYS A 713 30.54 18.23 27.14
CA LYS A 713 31.02 16.85 27.20
C LYS A 713 30.05 15.93 26.46
N SER A 714 30.44 15.49 25.28
CA SER A 714 29.71 14.52 24.45
C SER A 714 30.51 13.23 24.36
N VAL A 715 29.85 12.09 24.56
CA VAL A 715 30.48 10.77 24.48
C VAL A 715 29.62 9.85 23.62
N VAL A 716 30.27 8.97 22.85
CA VAL A 716 29.62 7.89 22.12
C VAL A 716 30.24 6.57 22.53
N ILE A 717 29.39 5.58 22.81
CA ILE A 717 29.81 4.17 22.96
C ILE A 717 29.15 3.39 21.84
N ASP A 718 29.95 2.77 20.98
CA ASP A 718 29.44 1.94 19.90
C ASP A 718 30.45 0.83 19.59
N PRO A 719 30.06 -0.46 19.59
CA PRO A 719 30.98 -1.53 19.19
C PRO A 719 31.36 -1.45 17.71
N VAL A 720 30.61 -0.70 16.88
CA VAL A 720 30.82 -0.54 15.45
C VAL A 720 31.18 0.91 15.11
N GLY A 721 32.20 1.09 14.27
CA GLY A 721 32.74 2.41 13.91
C GLY A 721 31.96 3.13 12.80
N TYR A 722 30.63 3.26 12.90
CA TYR A 722 29.82 3.96 11.87
C TYR A 722 30.05 5.47 11.85
N MET A 723 30.56 6.04 12.95
CA MET A 723 30.71 7.50 13.08
C MET A 723 31.95 8.03 12.33
N SER A 724 31.76 9.06 11.49
CA SER A 724 32.86 9.70 10.75
C SER A 724 33.92 10.29 11.68
N LYS A 725 35.20 10.12 11.33
CA LYS A 725 36.32 10.70 12.09
C LYS A 725 36.29 12.23 12.08
N THR A 726 36.02 12.83 10.92
CA THR A 726 35.85 14.29 10.83
C THR A 726 34.69 14.77 11.68
N TYR A 727 33.61 13.99 11.76
CA TYR A 727 32.47 14.32 12.61
C TYR A 727 32.87 14.31 14.10
N ILE A 728 33.54 13.25 14.55
CA ILE A 728 34.05 13.11 15.92
C ILE A 728 34.98 14.27 16.29
N GLU A 729 35.95 14.59 15.43
CA GLU A 729 36.93 15.67 15.66
C GLU A 729 36.26 17.05 15.67
N ARG A 730 35.38 17.33 14.70
CA ARG A 730 34.71 18.62 14.54
C ARG A 730 33.87 19.00 15.77
N TYR A 731 33.26 18.02 16.41
CA TYR A 731 32.40 18.21 17.57
C TYR A 731 33.05 17.81 18.89
N ASN A 732 34.34 17.45 18.87
CA ASN A 732 35.12 17.03 20.03
C ASN A 732 34.41 15.92 20.84
N ILE A 733 33.89 14.91 20.13
CA ILE A 733 33.15 13.79 20.72
C ILE A 733 34.13 12.76 21.27
N GLY A 734 33.95 12.33 22.52
CA GLY A 734 34.67 11.19 23.06
C GLY A 734 34.08 9.88 22.52
N PHE A 735 34.64 9.34 21.43
CA PHE A 735 34.15 8.09 20.84
C PHE A 735 34.92 6.87 21.40
N TYR A 736 34.18 5.88 21.91
CA TYR A 736 34.75 4.66 22.49
C TYR A 736 34.18 3.42 21.80
N THR A 737 35.05 2.64 21.15
CA THR A 737 34.70 1.32 20.61
C THR A 737 34.67 0.29 21.73
N LYS A 738 33.53 0.18 22.40
CA LYS A 738 33.30 -0.68 23.57
C LYS A 738 31.92 -1.33 23.52
N ASP A 739 31.80 -2.49 24.13
CA ASP A 739 30.57 -3.26 24.29
C ASP A 739 29.87 -2.85 25.59
N ILE A 740 28.63 -2.33 25.47
CA ILE A 740 27.87 -1.83 26.62
C ILE A 740 27.51 -2.94 27.61
N GLU A 741 27.47 -4.22 27.23
CA GLU A 741 27.18 -5.35 28.11
C GLU A 741 28.43 -5.80 28.89
N LYS A 742 29.61 -5.71 28.29
CA LYS A 742 30.85 -6.29 28.84
C LYS A 742 31.79 -5.28 29.49
N ASP A 743 31.94 -4.11 28.90
CA ASP A 743 32.96 -3.16 29.33
C ASP A 743 32.53 -2.33 30.54
N ASN A 744 33.55 -1.75 31.21
CA ASN A 744 33.38 -0.82 32.33
C ASN A 744 33.49 0.64 31.82
N PHE A 745 32.62 1.48 32.36
CA PHE A 745 32.43 2.88 31.97
C PHE A 745 32.43 3.85 33.17
N SER A 746 32.82 3.37 34.36
CA SER A 746 32.85 4.18 35.58
C SER A 746 33.81 5.38 35.51
N ASP A 747 34.82 5.32 34.66
CA ASP A 747 35.80 6.37 34.37
C ASP A 747 35.22 7.51 33.50
N LEU A 748 34.14 7.25 32.76
CA LEU A 748 33.50 8.25 31.90
C LEU A 748 32.76 9.33 32.68
N GLY A 749 32.57 9.18 34.00
CA GLY A 749 31.85 10.14 34.83
C GLY A 749 30.33 10.12 34.59
N LYS A 750 29.66 11.22 34.97
CA LYS A 750 28.20 11.33 34.90
C LYS A 750 27.74 12.22 33.74
N PHE A 751 26.52 11.98 33.27
CA PHE A 751 25.88 12.64 32.14
C PHE A 751 24.47 13.12 32.49
N ASP A 752 24.09 14.28 31.96
CA ASP A 752 22.75 14.86 32.12
C ASP A 752 21.74 14.27 31.15
N LEU A 753 22.20 13.77 30.01
CA LEU A 753 21.40 13.04 29.02
C LEU A 753 22.10 11.74 28.63
N VAL A 754 21.39 10.62 28.71
CA VAL A 754 21.80 9.35 28.12
C VAL A 754 20.79 8.99 27.03
N LEU A 755 21.27 8.73 25.83
CA LEU A 755 20.50 8.22 24.71
C LEU A 755 20.82 6.73 24.54
N PHE A 756 19.79 5.90 24.45
CA PHE A 756 19.90 4.45 24.30
C PHE A 756 18.74 3.93 23.45
N THR A 757 18.68 4.36 22.19
CA THR A 757 17.56 4.09 21.28
C THR A 757 17.94 2.98 20.30
N GLU A 758 17.06 2.00 20.09
CA GLU A 758 17.28 0.90 19.12
C GLU A 758 18.53 0.05 19.42
N VAL A 759 18.75 -0.26 20.71
CA VAL A 759 19.87 -1.09 21.18
C VAL A 759 19.42 -2.19 22.13
N LEU A 760 18.33 -1.97 22.88
CA LEU A 760 17.88 -2.87 23.94
C LEU A 760 17.54 -4.28 23.41
N GLU A 761 16.97 -4.34 22.21
CA GLU A 761 16.59 -5.57 21.52
C GLU A 761 17.77 -6.39 21.02
N HIS A 762 18.96 -5.78 20.92
CA HIS A 762 20.20 -6.41 20.47
C HIS A 762 21.07 -6.95 21.61
N LEU A 763 20.68 -6.74 22.87
CA LEU A 763 21.43 -7.21 24.02
C LEU A 763 21.42 -8.74 24.10
N ASN A 764 22.60 -9.35 24.24
CA ASN A 764 22.76 -10.80 24.34
C ASN A 764 22.36 -11.34 25.73
N PHE A 765 22.31 -10.46 26.73
CA PHE A 765 21.98 -10.80 28.09
C PHE A 765 20.74 -10.06 28.58
N TYR A 766 20.17 -10.58 29.67
CA TYR A 766 19.02 -9.97 30.33
C TYR A 766 19.33 -8.50 30.68
N PRO A 767 18.49 -7.55 30.24
CA PRO A 767 18.87 -6.14 30.11
C PRO A 767 19.14 -5.41 31.43
N VAL A 768 18.66 -5.93 32.57
CA VAL A 768 18.73 -5.23 33.87
C VAL A 768 20.17 -4.88 34.27
N SER A 769 21.15 -5.78 34.05
CA SER A 769 22.56 -5.48 34.37
C SER A 769 23.12 -4.31 33.56
N THR A 770 22.74 -4.24 32.28
CA THR A 770 23.14 -3.16 31.38
C THR A 770 22.48 -1.84 31.77
N LEU A 771 21.19 -1.88 32.10
CA LEU A 771 20.44 -0.71 32.57
C LEU A 771 20.96 -0.18 33.91
N LEU A 772 21.43 -1.03 34.83
CA LEU A 772 22.09 -0.59 36.06
C LEU A 772 23.42 0.13 35.78
N LYS A 773 24.18 -0.32 34.77
CA LYS A 773 25.38 0.40 34.32
C LYS A 773 25.00 1.77 33.73
N ILE A 774 23.98 1.83 32.90
CA ILE A 774 23.45 3.10 32.37
C ILE A 774 22.96 4.03 33.50
N LYS A 775 22.25 3.49 34.51
CA LYS A 775 21.84 4.25 35.70
C LYS A 775 23.06 4.85 36.41
N SER A 776 24.18 4.12 36.47
CA SER A 776 25.43 4.60 37.04
C SER A 776 26.11 5.71 36.21
N LEU A 777 25.70 5.94 34.96
CA LEU A 777 26.18 7.05 34.13
C LEU A 777 25.34 8.31 34.29
N LEU A 778 24.13 8.23 34.86
CA LEU A 778 23.29 9.41 35.05
C LEU A 778 23.76 10.32 36.19
N SER A 779 23.73 11.63 35.93
CA SER A 779 23.83 12.66 36.95
C SER A 779 22.55 12.65 37.84
N PRO A 780 22.55 13.28 39.03
CA PRO A 780 21.40 13.22 39.94
C PRO A 780 20.07 13.73 39.35
N LYS A 781 20.11 14.57 38.31
CA LYS A 781 18.92 15.05 37.57
C LYS A 781 18.90 14.58 36.11
N GLY A 782 19.83 13.69 35.76
CA GLY A 782 20.01 13.23 34.40
C GLY A 782 18.80 12.45 33.91
N LYS A 783 18.57 12.50 32.60
CA LYS A 783 17.50 11.80 31.91
C LYS A 783 18.06 10.71 31.01
N LEU A 784 17.36 9.59 30.97
CA LEU A 784 17.59 8.52 29.99
C LEU A 784 16.44 8.54 29.00
N ILE A 785 16.74 8.60 27.71
CA ILE A 785 15.78 8.34 26.65
C ILE A 785 16.12 6.99 26.03
N ILE A 786 15.16 6.09 26.02
CA ILE A 786 15.32 4.71 25.56
C ILE A 786 14.17 4.33 24.63
N SER A 787 14.46 3.57 23.58
CA SER A 787 13.44 3.03 22.68
C SER A 787 13.75 1.60 22.28
N THR A 788 12.70 0.86 21.91
CA THR A 788 12.79 -0.49 21.37
C THR A 788 11.52 -0.79 20.54
N PRO A 789 11.58 -1.70 19.55
CA PRO A 789 10.41 -2.14 18.80
C PRO A 789 9.31 -2.70 19.73
N ASP A 790 8.05 -2.36 19.45
CA ASP A 790 6.90 -2.85 20.24
C ASP A 790 6.42 -4.22 19.71
N SER A 791 6.69 -5.29 20.46
CA SER A 791 6.32 -6.65 20.05
C SER A 791 4.80 -6.88 20.02
N GLN A 792 3.97 -5.97 20.55
CA GLN A 792 2.51 -6.10 20.46
C GLN A 792 1.97 -5.88 19.04
N GLU A 793 2.71 -5.22 18.13
CA GLU A 793 2.27 -5.03 16.74
C GLU A 793 2.68 -6.17 15.78
N TRP A 794 3.72 -6.96 16.09
CA TRP A 794 4.21 -8.03 15.20
C TRP A 794 4.39 -9.41 15.83
N GLY A 795 4.22 -9.52 17.13
CA GLY A 795 4.68 -10.69 17.87
C GLY A 795 6.20 -10.72 18.02
N ILE A 796 6.66 -11.65 18.85
CA ILE A 796 8.07 -11.88 19.10
C ILE A 796 8.62 -12.74 17.97
N THR A 797 9.48 -12.17 17.11
CA THR A 797 10.03 -12.85 15.92
C THR A 797 11.44 -13.41 16.14
N THR A 798 11.95 -13.34 17.37
CA THR A 798 13.27 -13.90 17.71
C THR A 798 13.27 -15.43 17.60
N LYS A 799 14.38 -15.98 17.11
CA LYS A 799 14.63 -17.43 17.02
C LYS A 799 15.45 -17.97 18.20
N TYR A 800 15.89 -17.10 19.11
CA TYR A 800 16.90 -17.42 20.12
C TYR A 800 16.30 -17.96 21.42
N TYR A 801 15.18 -17.41 21.88
CA TYR A 801 14.55 -17.74 23.16
C TYR A 801 13.02 -17.77 23.01
N ASN A 802 12.32 -18.57 23.83
CA ASN A 802 10.85 -18.65 23.78
C ASN A 802 10.16 -17.69 24.76
N SER A 803 10.90 -17.19 25.75
CA SER A 803 10.42 -16.24 26.76
C SER A 803 11.55 -15.31 27.19
N LEU A 804 11.21 -14.11 27.67
CA LEU A 804 12.18 -13.13 28.16
C LEU A 804 12.97 -13.68 29.37
N GLU A 805 12.34 -14.53 30.18
CA GLU A 805 12.98 -15.20 31.32
C GLU A 805 14.06 -16.23 30.92
N GLU A 806 14.07 -16.71 29.68
CA GLU A 806 15.11 -17.62 29.16
C GLU A 806 16.38 -16.87 28.73
N VAL A 807 16.31 -15.55 28.53
CA VAL A 807 17.47 -14.74 28.16
C VAL A 807 18.49 -14.77 29.32
N PRO A 808 19.75 -15.15 29.08
CA PRO A 808 20.71 -15.39 30.14
C PRO A 808 21.07 -14.10 30.88
N VAL A 809 21.18 -14.16 32.19
CA VAL A 809 21.77 -13.07 32.97
C VAL A 809 23.26 -12.98 32.67
N PHE A 810 23.80 -11.75 32.61
CA PHE A 810 25.22 -11.52 32.37
C PHE A 810 26.09 -12.30 33.37
N ASN A 811 26.99 -13.13 32.85
CA ASN A 811 27.75 -14.12 33.63
C ASN A 811 29.28 -14.09 33.40
N ASN A 812 29.81 -12.99 32.85
CA ASN A 812 31.23 -12.82 32.46
C ASN A 812 31.75 -13.86 31.43
N GLN A 813 30.89 -14.65 30.78
CA GLN A 813 31.31 -15.56 29.70
C GLN A 813 31.36 -14.82 28.35
N VAL A 814 32.28 -15.26 27.48
CA VAL A 814 32.39 -14.74 26.13
C VAL A 814 31.32 -15.39 25.26
N GLN A 815 30.20 -14.68 25.06
CA GLN A 815 29.24 -14.97 24.00
C GLN A 815 29.70 -14.29 22.70
N PRO A 816 29.58 -14.95 21.54
CA PRO A 816 29.81 -14.29 20.25
C PRO A 816 28.80 -13.15 20.07
N TRP A 817 29.25 -12.04 19.49
CA TRP A 817 28.36 -10.93 19.14
C TRP A 817 27.41 -11.36 18.02
N ILE A 818 26.13 -11.07 18.20
CA ILE A 818 25.06 -11.40 17.27
C ILE A 818 24.43 -10.07 16.81
N ASP A 819 24.45 -9.84 15.51
CA ASP A 819 23.81 -8.69 14.86
C ASP A 819 22.39 -9.06 14.43
N ASP A 820 21.50 -9.24 15.42
CA ASP A 820 20.09 -9.62 15.24
C ASP A 820 19.28 -9.12 16.45
N HIS A 821 17.95 -9.11 16.37
CA HIS A 821 17.08 -8.81 17.51
C HIS A 821 17.02 -10.05 18.42
N ILE A 822 17.80 -10.03 19.50
CA ILE A 822 17.83 -11.10 20.51
C ILE A 822 16.47 -11.23 21.19
N TRP A 823 15.87 -10.10 21.57
CA TRP A 823 14.54 -10.06 22.17
C TRP A 823 13.79 -8.79 21.81
N GLN A 824 12.48 -8.89 21.57
CA GLN A 824 11.61 -7.75 21.29
C GLN A 824 10.60 -7.62 22.43
N TYR A 825 10.48 -6.42 22.98
CA TYR A 825 9.76 -6.21 24.23
C TYR A 825 8.32 -5.78 23.96
N SER A 826 7.37 -6.43 24.63
CA SER A 826 6.04 -5.85 24.76
C SER A 826 6.11 -4.65 25.71
N PHE A 827 5.15 -3.73 25.63
CA PHE A 827 5.10 -2.58 26.56
C PHE A 827 5.26 -3.00 28.03
N ASP A 828 4.58 -4.06 28.45
CA ASP A 828 4.57 -4.49 29.86
C ASP A 828 5.90 -5.12 30.28
N GLU A 829 6.53 -5.92 29.42
CA GLU A 829 7.89 -6.44 29.65
C GLU A 829 8.91 -5.31 29.71
N PHE A 830 8.77 -4.31 28.86
CA PHE A 830 9.66 -3.16 28.84
C PHE A 830 9.55 -2.37 30.16
N ILE A 831 8.34 -2.05 30.60
CA ILE A 831 8.11 -1.37 31.89
C ILE A 831 8.61 -2.21 33.07
N LYS A 832 8.42 -3.54 33.05
CA LYS A 832 8.93 -4.45 34.08
C LYS A 832 10.45 -4.35 34.21
N VAL A 833 11.17 -4.48 33.10
CA VAL A 833 12.64 -4.40 33.05
C VAL A 833 13.15 -3.03 33.53
N ILE A 834 12.51 -1.93 33.10
CA ILE A 834 12.83 -0.58 33.56
C ILE A 834 12.63 -0.43 35.08
N GLY A 835 11.55 -1.00 35.61
CA GLY A 835 11.25 -1.02 37.04
C GLY A 835 12.29 -1.80 37.85
N GLU A 836 12.67 -2.99 37.38
CA GLU A 836 13.70 -3.84 38.00
C GLU A 836 15.08 -3.16 38.05
N ALA A 837 15.42 -2.39 37.01
CA ALA A 837 16.64 -1.58 36.97
C ALA A 837 16.57 -0.30 37.84
N GLY A 838 15.43 -0.04 38.49
CA GLY A 838 15.27 1.07 39.41
C GLY A 838 15.13 2.42 38.71
N PHE A 839 14.47 2.47 37.56
CA PHE A 839 14.10 3.71 36.89
C PHE A 839 12.65 4.11 37.20
N GLU A 840 12.41 5.42 37.12
CA GLU A 840 11.09 6.03 37.11
C GLU A 840 10.78 6.49 35.69
N VAL A 841 9.58 6.18 35.20
CA VAL A 841 9.08 6.61 33.90
C VAL A 841 8.45 7.99 34.05
N LEU A 842 8.99 8.96 33.33
CA LEU A 842 8.52 10.34 33.32
C LEU A 842 7.53 10.61 32.21
N ASP A 843 7.78 10.02 31.04
CA ASP A 843 6.88 10.13 29.89
C ASP A 843 7.00 8.88 29.01
N VAL A 844 5.94 8.63 28.24
CA VAL A 844 5.83 7.52 27.29
C VAL A 844 5.45 8.10 25.94
N GLY A 845 6.08 7.59 24.88
CA GLY A 845 5.80 8.01 23.52
C GLY A 845 5.80 6.81 22.60
N PHE A 846 5.04 6.90 21.51
CA PHE A 846 5.11 5.95 20.42
C PHE A 846 5.63 6.64 19.17
N SER A 847 6.51 5.97 18.44
CA SER A 847 6.98 6.41 17.14
C SER A 847 6.62 5.38 16.07
N LYS A 848 6.59 5.79 14.80
CA LYS A 848 6.12 4.94 13.70
C LYS A 848 7.09 3.81 13.35
N GLY A 849 8.38 4.01 13.60
CA GLY A 849 9.44 3.09 13.22
C GLY A 849 9.62 2.87 11.72
N GLY A 850 10.50 1.93 11.37
CA GLY A 850 10.73 1.51 9.97
C GLY A 850 9.54 0.74 9.39
N ILE A 851 9.19 -0.38 10.02
CA ILE A 851 8.13 -1.28 9.54
C ILE A 851 6.89 -1.21 10.49
N ALA A 852 7.03 -0.87 11.80
CA ALA A 852 5.97 -0.78 12.83
C ALA A 852 6.38 0.06 14.05
N ARG A 853 5.43 0.25 14.99
CA ARG A 853 5.55 1.13 16.14
C ARG A 853 6.71 0.77 17.08
N HIS A 854 7.37 1.80 17.61
CA HIS A 854 8.36 1.66 18.68
C HIS A 854 7.83 2.29 19.96
N THR A 855 8.14 1.64 21.08
CA THR A 855 7.90 2.22 22.41
C THR A 855 9.11 3.06 22.80
N CYS A 856 8.88 4.33 23.09
CA CYS A 856 9.88 5.25 23.59
C CYS A 856 9.56 5.60 25.05
N LEU A 857 10.57 5.69 25.91
CA LEU A 857 10.42 6.09 27.31
C LEU A 857 11.41 7.21 27.66
N LEU A 858 10.90 8.22 28.36
CA LEU A 858 11.72 9.21 29.07
C LEU A 858 11.81 8.82 30.53
N LEU A 859 13.03 8.62 31.04
CA LEU A 859 13.29 8.01 32.33
C LEU A 859 14.17 8.89 33.22
N GLN A 860 14.07 8.68 34.54
CA GLN A 860 15.08 9.12 35.51
C GLN A 860 15.41 8.01 36.51
N ALA A 861 16.57 8.10 37.14
CA ALA A 861 16.94 7.22 38.25
C ALA A 861 16.00 7.43 39.46
N LYS A 862 15.40 6.34 39.98
CA LYS A 862 14.77 6.35 41.33
C LYS A 862 15.80 6.46 42.42
#